data_AF-A0A7V5VMU4-F1
#
_entry.id   AF-A0A7V5VMU4-F1
#
_cell.length_a   1.000
_cell.length_b   1.000
_cell.length_c   1.000
_cell.angle_alpha   90.00
_cell.angle_beta   90.00
_cell.angle_gamma   90.00
#
_symmetry.space_group_name_H-M   'P 1'
#
loop_
_entity.id
_entity.type
_entity.pdbx_description
1 polymer ?
#
loop_
_entity_poly.entity_id
_entity_poly.type
_entity_poly.pdbx_seq_one_letter_code
_entity_poly.pdbx_strand_id
1 'polypeptide(L)'
;MSKIIASAAIRGAHKYVAEAEQKLAEAIAAYKPEKKIGFPNTAYYLPLILALTGLKVETLQDCQEALRYAKELLPPIPEERLWLPYLGDALDAGIATLIAEEIIEALRYLDPSYKPEPPWLGFTDDTILRTQGIKLVDGRMPGFAACVGALPTNKDAVELARALQERNILVFIAGDSNGRSMAEQLADEGIDMSWDTFLVPYGKPVSAAVFALNFAARAAMTFGGIKPGSFDAARKILLYNKERVFAFVLALGADPNVDSTGQLLTDEKYATAAGAINFGFPVIADVPIPQILPRGICTYEHVVSGVSLDKIVSKAIEVRGLKIKVSKIPIPVPYGAGFEGERVRKENLYVEFGGKYSTAFELLRARPMDEVEDGKIELIGPDIDQAREGEAMPLGVIVDVAGRNLKTDFEPVLERRIHHFISCINGVMHIGQRDIPWVRISKEAYEKGFRLKHYGEVLVAKFKEDFGALVDKVQVKIVTDQAQVEALLKEAREIYRARDERVMGMKDEDVDTFYSCILCQSYAPNHVCIVTPQRLGLCGAYTWLDCGASYEMDPHGPNKPVPKGLCLDPVLGEWQGVNEYVRVASNGNLERVSMYSIMQDPQTSCVVGDTELIIDGVPMPIGEFIERHRGGERYRDAQVLTLREGKAHAEPVVALQRFEAPDELICLETKSGAQLILTKDHELAVDRPDGLQWVRADQIQPGERLIALRHLRLPGHLPAITDLLPKDFRSRKPLPGSLTPDCFYVLGLIASDGCITPRGRYERIISFVNTDEELIEQFTEIYQRLFPGYRLTRRIKSGKPTTLRGRTITPTKPCFHLSGNNSVLGLLAERLGIRVGSQGRWELGRLVSLPEAHIAAFLAGVFDGDGSVRLRRYAGRWDIAEGYMCIADERAARHLQLLLRRLGIVGNLQRSGSVWKIVMHGANLRRFAEVIPAKHPEKQAVLSAIRQMPSNGKLDKTQEEVLPHWVGQALAQLPASRMVLSPSTLYYYQSGRSRPVSANVQKVLEAAPEAEQLRAALETDYFLDTVTAVETVDNKGRRRYELVYNITLADIHCYFANSLLIKNCGCFECIVAVLPECNGVMVVNREFNGMTPIGMTFSTMA
;
A
#
# COMPACT_ATOMS: atom_id res chain seq x y z
N MET A 1 20.47 -36.90 -28.68
CA MET A 1 20.80 -35.84 -27.71
C MET A 1 22.28 -35.51 -27.84
N SER A 2 22.67 -34.24 -27.84
CA SER A 2 24.06 -33.85 -28.11
C SER A 2 24.94 -33.96 -26.87
N LYS A 3 25.90 -34.90 -26.86
CA LYS A 3 26.97 -34.97 -25.85
C LYS A 3 27.70 -33.63 -25.73
N ILE A 4 27.97 -33.00 -26.87
CA ILE A 4 28.76 -31.78 -26.98
C ILE A 4 28.08 -30.63 -26.24
N ILE A 5 26.77 -30.41 -26.47
CA ILE A 5 26.04 -29.32 -25.80
C ILE A 5 25.97 -29.56 -24.30
N ALA A 6 25.60 -30.77 -23.87
CA ALA A 6 25.44 -31.07 -22.45
C ALA A 6 26.78 -30.93 -21.70
N SER A 7 27.88 -31.44 -22.29
CA SER A 7 29.22 -31.28 -21.70
C SER A 7 29.67 -29.82 -21.64
N ALA A 8 29.43 -29.03 -22.70
CA ALA A 8 29.79 -27.61 -22.74
C ALA A 8 28.99 -26.79 -21.71
N ALA A 9 27.67 -27.03 -21.60
CA ALA A 9 26.82 -26.38 -20.61
C ALA A 9 27.27 -26.69 -19.18
N ILE A 10 27.64 -27.94 -18.87
CA ILE A 10 28.14 -28.32 -17.55
C ILE A 10 29.49 -27.64 -17.26
N ARG A 11 30.43 -27.63 -18.21
CA ARG A 11 31.72 -26.92 -18.03
C ARG A 11 31.53 -25.43 -17.81
N GLY A 12 30.64 -24.80 -18.57
CA GLY A 12 30.30 -23.38 -18.41
C GLY A 12 29.66 -23.09 -17.06
N ALA A 13 28.78 -23.96 -16.57
CA ALA A 13 28.18 -23.84 -15.24
C ALA A 13 29.23 -23.91 -14.13
N HIS A 14 30.17 -24.85 -14.20
CA HIS A 14 31.31 -24.91 -13.26
C HIS A 14 32.13 -23.62 -13.28
N LYS A 15 32.39 -23.06 -14.47
CA LYS A 15 33.10 -21.80 -14.62
C LYS A 15 32.36 -20.63 -13.96
N TYR A 16 31.07 -20.45 -14.24
CA TYR A 16 30.28 -19.35 -13.67
C TYR A 16 30.10 -19.47 -12.16
N VAL A 17 29.86 -20.67 -11.63
CA VAL A 17 29.74 -20.87 -10.18
C VAL A 17 31.07 -20.58 -9.48
N ALA A 18 32.21 -20.98 -10.05
CA ALA A 18 33.53 -20.64 -9.52
C ALA A 18 33.82 -19.14 -9.58
N GLU A 19 33.45 -18.46 -10.68
CA GLU A 19 33.58 -17.01 -10.82
C GLU A 19 32.70 -16.25 -9.81
N ALA A 20 31.44 -16.66 -9.65
CA ALA A 20 30.53 -16.10 -8.65
C ALA A 20 31.07 -16.29 -7.23
N GLU A 21 31.64 -17.46 -6.93
CA GLU A 21 32.29 -17.74 -5.64
C GLU A 21 33.46 -16.79 -5.38
N GLN A 22 34.35 -16.64 -6.35
CA GLN A 22 35.51 -15.76 -6.22
C GLN A 22 35.07 -14.31 -5.99
N LYS A 23 34.20 -13.77 -6.86
CA LYS A 23 33.74 -12.38 -6.77
C LYS A 23 32.96 -12.11 -5.49
N LEU A 24 32.14 -13.07 -5.04
CA LEU A 24 31.41 -12.95 -3.78
C LEU A 24 32.38 -12.95 -2.58
N ALA A 25 33.41 -13.79 -2.60
CA ALA A 25 34.44 -13.81 -1.54
C ALA A 25 35.22 -12.49 -1.49
N GLU A 26 35.61 -11.93 -2.65
CA GLU A 26 36.24 -10.61 -2.76
C GLU A 26 35.32 -9.50 -2.22
N ALA A 27 34.04 -9.50 -2.60
CA ALA A 27 33.06 -8.53 -2.12
C ALA A 27 32.82 -8.63 -0.61
N ILE A 28 32.76 -9.84 -0.05
CA ILE A 28 32.61 -10.06 1.40
C ILE A 28 33.86 -9.56 2.14
N ALA A 29 35.05 -9.81 1.61
CA ALA A 29 36.28 -9.29 2.20
C ALA A 29 36.32 -7.75 2.20
N ALA A 30 35.80 -7.10 1.15
CA ALA A 30 35.76 -5.65 1.02
C ALA A 30 34.66 -4.98 1.87
N TYR A 31 33.44 -5.54 1.89
CA TYR A 31 32.25 -4.86 2.42
C TYR A 31 31.61 -5.52 3.64
N LYS A 32 32.11 -6.68 4.07
CA LYS A 32 31.57 -7.57 5.12
C LYS A 32 30.27 -8.30 4.71
N PRO A 33 29.97 -9.49 5.28
CA PRO A 33 28.82 -10.31 4.88
C PRO A 33 27.45 -9.62 5.02
N GLU A 34 27.29 -8.69 5.96
CA GLU A 34 26.01 -8.03 6.27
C GLU A 34 25.68 -6.88 5.31
N LYS A 35 26.58 -6.56 4.36
CA LYS A 35 26.34 -5.52 3.36
C LYS A 35 25.10 -5.89 2.53
N LYS A 36 24.15 -4.95 2.43
CA LYS A 36 22.96 -5.11 1.59
C LYS A 36 23.33 -5.19 0.12
N ILE A 37 22.67 -6.10 -0.60
CA ILE A 37 22.78 -6.29 -2.04
C ILE A 37 21.37 -6.33 -2.64
N GLY A 38 21.22 -5.83 -3.86
CA GLY A 38 19.96 -5.87 -4.58
C GLY A 38 20.03 -5.04 -5.86
N PHE A 39 19.06 -5.24 -6.74
CA PHE A 39 18.89 -4.39 -7.91
C PHE A 39 18.09 -3.12 -7.56
N PRO A 40 18.23 -2.03 -8.34
CA PRO A 40 17.45 -0.82 -8.11
C PRO A 40 15.96 -1.04 -8.39
N ASN A 41 15.10 -0.43 -7.57
CA ASN A 41 13.65 -0.31 -7.79
C ASN A 41 12.92 -1.64 -8.09
N THR A 42 13.30 -2.71 -7.37
CA THR A 42 12.61 -4.01 -7.42
C THR A 42 12.11 -4.42 -6.04
N ALA A 43 10.88 -4.92 -5.97
CA ALA A 43 10.29 -5.53 -4.78
C ALA A 43 10.59 -7.05 -4.69
N TYR A 44 11.29 -7.60 -5.68
CA TYR A 44 11.53 -9.04 -5.84
C TYR A 44 12.97 -9.44 -5.50
N TYR A 45 13.68 -8.69 -4.64
CA TYR A 45 15.03 -9.03 -4.17
C TYR A 45 16.02 -9.25 -5.32
N LEU A 46 16.65 -10.44 -5.40
CA LEU A 46 17.23 -11.01 -6.61
C LEU A 46 16.16 -11.92 -7.26
N PRO A 47 15.46 -11.43 -8.30
CA PRO A 47 14.20 -12.02 -8.74
C PRO A 47 14.28 -13.45 -9.26
N LEU A 48 15.38 -13.84 -9.91
CA LEU A 48 15.51 -15.16 -10.48
C LEU A 48 15.82 -16.20 -9.39
N ILE A 49 16.70 -15.88 -8.45
CA ILE A 49 16.95 -16.66 -7.23
C ILE A 49 15.66 -16.80 -6.43
N LEU A 50 14.93 -15.70 -6.21
CA LEU A 50 13.65 -15.73 -5.50
C LEU A 50 12.64 -16.65 -6.22
N ALA A 51 12.53 -16.55 -7.54
CA ALA A 51 11.59 -17.33 -8.33
C ALA A 51 11.90 -18.84 -8.30
N LEU A 52 13.19 -19.21 -8.36
CA LEU A 52 13.63 -20.60 -8.45
C LEU A 52 13.76 -21.29 -7.09
N THR A 53 14.20 -20.55 -6.07
CA THR A 53 14.55 -21.11 -4.75
C THR A 53 13.59 -20.66 -3.63
N GLY A 54 12.89 -19.55 -3.81
CA GLY A 54 12.13 -18.89 -2.73
C GLY A 54 13.01 -18.10 -1.75
N LEU A 55 14.33 -18.09 -1.92
CA LEU A 55 15.26 -17.37 -1.06
C LEU A 55 15.17 -15.86 -1.30
N LYS A 56 14.99 -15.10 -0.23
CA LYS A 56 15.00 -13.63 -0.24
C LYS A 56 16.42 -13.15 0.01
N VAL A 57 17.16 -12.87 -1.06
CA VAL A 57 18.54 -12.39 -0.96
C VAL A 57 18.55 -10.89 -0.67
N GLU A 58 18.93 -10.50 0.55
CA GLU A 58 19.03 -9.11 0.98
C GLU A 58 20.49 -8.68 1.25
N THR A 59 21.37 -9.63 1.55
CA THR A 59 22.76 -9.40 1.97
C THR A 59 23.76 -10.28 1.20
N LEU A 60 25.06 -9.94 1.28
CA LEU A 60 26.13 -10.78 0.72
C LEU A 60 26.18 -12.17 1.36
N GLN A 61 25.77 -12.30 2.62
CA GLN A 61 25.62 -13.59 3.28
C GLN A 61 24.53 -14.45 2.63
N ASP A 62 23.39 -13.86 2.26
CA ASP A 62 22.31 -14.60 1.59
C ASP A 62 22.73 -15.06 0.18
N CYS A 63 23.61 -14.31 -0.49
CA CYS A 63 24.24 -14.76 -1.75
C CYS A 63 25.09 -16.04 -1.53
N GLN A 64 25.71 -16.23 -0.37
CA GLN A 64 26.46 -17.46 -0.09
C GLN A 64 25.51 -18.67 0.02
N GLU A 65 24.30 -18.45 0.56
CA GLU A 65 23.27 -19.49 0.63
C GLU A 65 22.72 -19.82 -0.77
N ALA A 66 22.44 -18.81 -1.59
CA ALA A 66 22.06 -19.00 -2.99
C ALA A 66 23.14 -19.76 -3.78
N LEU A 67 24.42 -19.40 -3.58
CA LEU A 67 25.54 -20.05 -4.24
C LEU A 67 25.73 -21.50 -3.78
N ARG A 68 25.46 -21.81 -2.50
CA ARG A 68 25.44 -23.20 -2.01
C ARG A 68 24.39 -24.03 -2.76
N TYR A 69 23.19 -23.47 -2.96
CA TYR A 69 22.15 -24.14 -3.74
C TYR A 69 22.57 -24.36 -5.19
N ALA A 70 23.22 -23.38 -5.84
CA ALA A 70 23.79 -23.57 -7.17
C ALA A 70 24.81 -24.70 -7.24
N LYS A 71 25.68 -24.84 -6.21
CA LYS A 71 26.66 -25.93 -6.13
C LYS A 71 26.02 -27.31 -5.96
N GLU A 72 24.90 -27.41 -5.26
CA GLU A 72 24.16 -28.67 -5.10
C GLU A 72 23.54 -29.16 -6.43
N LEU A 73 23.25 -28.24 -7.34
CA LEU A 73 22.73 -28.54 -8.68
C LEU A 73 23.83 -28.80 -9.73
N LEU A 74 25.12 -28.63 -9.39
CA LEU A 74 26.21 -28.84 -10.35
C LEU A 74 26.48 -30.34 -10.55
N PRO A 75 26.22 -30.89 -11.75
CA PRO A 75 26.60 -32.27 -12.04
C PRO A 75 28.12 -32.39 -12.26
N PRO A 76 28.69 -33.60 -12.14
CA PRO A 76 30.09 -33.84 -12.48
C PRO A 76 30.34 -33.60 -13.98
N ILE A 77 31.52 -33.08 -14.32
CA ILE A 77 31.93 -32.90 -15.72
C ILE A 77 32.05 -34.29 -16.37
N PRO A 78 31.35 -34.58 -17.48
CA PRO A 78 31.37 -35.91 -18.09
C PRO A 78 32.76 -36.33 -18.58
N GLU A 79 33.15 -37.58 -18.30
CA GLU A 79 34.40 -38.17 -18.80
C GLU A 79 34.33 -38.46 -20.32
N GLU A 80 35.48 -38.48 -21.00
CA GLU A 80 35.53 -38.72 -22.45
C GLU A 80 35.03 -40.12 -22.85
N ARG A 81 35.32 -41.16 -22.04
CA ARG A 81 35.13 -42.59 -22.38
C ARG A 81 33.83 -43.21 -21.84
N LEU A 82 33.30 -42.72 -20.72
CA LEU A 82 32.04 -43.15 -20.10
C LEU A 82 31.21 -41.91 -19.80
N TRP A 83 30.31 -41.53 -20.71
CA TRP A 83 29.46 -40.35 -20.56
C TRP A 83 27.99 -40.76 -20.47
N LEU A 84 27.32 -40.36 -19.39
CA LEU A 84 25.87 -40.43 -19.22
C LEU A 84 25.26 -39.02 -19.00
N PRO A 85 25.51 -38.01 -19.85
CA PRO A 85 24.85 -36.72 -19.75
C PRO A 85 23.41 -36.84 -20.24
N TYR A 86 22.45 -36.54 -19.37
CA TYR A 86 21.04 -36.45 -19.70
C TYR A 86 20.62 -34.99 -19.82
N LEU A 87 19.49 -34.74 -20.49
CA LEU A 87 18.93 -33.39 -20.56
C LEU A 87 18.70 -32.79 -19.16
N GLY A 88 18.34 -33.62 -18.17
CA GLY A 88 18.19 -33.19 -16.76
C GLY A 88 19.46 -32.53 -16.21
N ASP A 89 20.61 -33.22 -16.24
CA ASP A 89 21.87 -32.68 -15.71
C ASP A 89 22.29 -31.37 -16.39
N ALA A 90 22.08 -31.27 -17.71
CA ALA A 90 22.37 -30.04 -18.45
C ALA A 90 21.43 -28.89 -18.04
N LEU A 91 20.16 -29.21 -17.73
CA LEU A 91 19.19 -28.23 -17.24
C LEU A 91 19.46 -27.81 -15.80
N ASP A 92 19.87 -28.72 -14.92
CA ASP A 92 20.26 -28.41 -13.55
C ASP A 92 21.52 -27.52 -13.54
N ALA A 93 22.50 -27.84 -14.39
CA ALA A 93 23.66 -26.98 -14.64
C ALA A 93 23.24 -25.60 -15.19
N GLY A 94 22.22 -25.56 -16.04
CA GLY A 94 21.59 -24.32 -16.50
C GLY A 94 21.03 -23.48 -15.35
N ILE A 95 20.25 -24.05 -14.44
CA ILE A 95 19.72 -23.35 -13.27
C ILE A 95 20.85 -22.85 -12.35
N ALA A 96 21.87 -23.68 -12.10
CA ALA A 96 23.05 -23.28 -11.33
C ALA A 96 23.76 -22.06 -11.96
N THR A 97 23.85 -22.04 -13.29
CA THR A 97 24.41 -20.92 -14.06
C THR A 97 23.62 -19.64 -13.85
N LEU A 98 22.29 -19.68 -13.96
CA LEU A 98 21.46 -18.48 -13.81
C LEU A 98 21.56 -17.87 -12.41
N ILE A 99 21.66 -18.71 -11.37
CA ILE A 99 21.88 -18.25 -9.99
C ILE A 99 23.25 -17.56 -9.88
N ALA A 100 24.30 -18.17 -10.44
CA ALA A 100 25.65 -17.59 -10.43
C ALA A 100 25.70 -16.25 -11.19
N GLU A 101 25.08 -16.17 -12.38
CA GLU A 101 25.01 -14.95 -13.18
C GLU A 101 24.26 -13.83 -12.47
N GLU A 102 23.12 -14.12 -11.82
CA GLU A 102 22.37 -13.11 -11.07
C GLU A 102 23.17 -12.57 -9.88
N ILE A 103 23.94 -13.42 -9.19
CA ILE A 103 24.88 -12.98 -8.16
C ILE A 103 25.96 -12.08 -8.78
N ILE A 104 26.62 -12.51 -9.86
CA ILE A 104 27.69 -11.74 -10.52
C ILE A 104 27.19 -10.36 -10.95
N GLU A 105 25.99 -10.27 -11.54
CA GLU A 105 25.41 -9.01 -11.95
C GLU A 105 24.98 -8.15 -10.75
N ALA A 106 24.39 -8.74 -9.71
CA ALA A 106 24.00 -8.01 -8.50
C ALA A 106 25.23 -7.41 -7.77
N LEU A 107 26.37 -8.09 -7.78
CA LEU A 107 27.62 -7.59 -7.18
C LEU A 107 28.10 -6.30 -7.83
N ARG A 108 27.80 -6.04 -9.12
CA ARG A 108 28.15 -4.78 -9.79
C ARG A 108 27.40 -3.58 -9.19
N TYR A 109 26.17 -3.80 -8.76
CA TYR A 109 25.31 -2.77 -8.15
C TYR A 109 25.64 -2.50 -6.67
N LEU A 110 26.64 -3.19 -6.07
CA LEU A 110 27.13 -2.85 -4.74
C LEU A 110 27.79 -1.48 -4.68
N ASP A 111 28.43 -1.08 -5.77
CA ASP A 111 28.98 0.26 -5.93
C ASP A 111 27.83 1.22 -6.29
N PRO A 112 27.46 2.18 -5.42
CA PRO A 112 26.38 3.12 -5.70
C PRO A 112 26.68 4.06 -6.88
N SER A 113 27.93 4.16 -7.30
CA SER A 113 28.35 4.94 -8.47
C SER A 113 28.20 4.18 -9.78
N TYR A 114 28.04 2.85 -9.73
CA TYR A 114 27.85 2.04 -10.93
C TYR A 114 26.54 2.42 -11.64
N LYS A 115 26.66 2.84 -12.89
CA LYS A 115 25.56 3.04 -13.81
C LYS A 115 25.91 2.38 -15.14
N PRO A 116 24.99 1.63 -15.76
CA PRO A 116 25.16 1.17 -17.13
C PRO A 116 25.47 2.36 -18.04
N GLU A 117 26.62 2.32 -18.72
CA GLU A 117 26.99 3.34 -19.69
C GLU A 117 26.33 3.06 -21.04
N PRO A 118 25.87 4.08 -21.79
CA PRO A 118 25.34 3.87 -23.14
C PRO A 118 26.31 3.05 -24.01
N PRO A 119 25.81 2.07 -24.80
CA PRO A 119 24.41 1.84 -25.11
C PRO A 119 23.64 1.02 -24.07
N TRP A 120 24.25 0.56 -22.98
CA TRP A 120 23.67 -0.39 -22.04
C TRP A 120 22.64 0.25 -21.09
N LEU A 121 21.53 -0.44 -20.86
CA LEU A 121 20.47 -0.04 -19.92
C LEU A 121 20.55 -0.75 -18.58
N GLY A 122 21.14 -1.96 -18.53
CA GLY A 122 21.23 -2.79 -17.32
C GLY A 122 19.88 -3.28 -16.80
N PHE A 123 19.80 -3.57 -15.50
CA PHE A 123 18.63 -4.17 -14.86
C PHE A 123 17.33 -3.36 -15.10
N THR A 124 16.26 -4.05 -15.49
CA THR A 124 14.93 -3.47 -15.68
C THR A 124 14.22 -3.31 -14.35
N ASP A 125 13.77 -2.10 -14.01
CA ASP A 125 12.98 -1.88 -12.78
C ASP A 125 11.55 -2.46 -12.86
N ASP A 126 10.89 -2.55 -11.71
CA ASP A 126 9.52 -3.11 -11.64
C ASP A 126 8.46 -2.17 -12.24
N THR A 127 8.76 -0.88 -12.38
CA THR A 127 7.85 0.11 -12.98
C THR A 127 7.77 -0.10 -14.49
N ILE A 128 8.91 -0.25 -15.15
CA ILE A 128 9.02 -0.58 -16.57
C ILE A 128 8.44 -1.97 -16.82
N LEU A 129 8.73 -2.96 -15.96
CA LEU A 129 8.11 -4.29 -16.04
C LEU A 129 6.58 -4.20 -16.05
N ARG A 130 5.96 -3.42 -15.16
CA ARG A 130 4.49 -3.27 -15.13
C ARG A 130 3.97 -2.57 -16.39
N THR A 131 4.66 -1.52 -16.83
CA THR A 131 4.26 -0.70 -17.98
C THR A 131 4.36 -1.46 -19.31
N GLN A 132 5.44 -2.21 -19.51
CA GLN A 132 5.72 -2.91 -20.76
C GLN A 132 5.22 -4.36 -20.72
N GLY A 133 5.25 -5.01 -19.56
CA GLY A 133 4.77 -6.38 -19.38
C GLY A 133 3.27 -6.54 -19.60
N ILE A 134 2.45 -5.51 -19.41
CA ILE A 134 1.02 -5.56 -19.75
C ILE A 134 0.78 -5.82 -21.24
N LYS A 135 1.71 -5.39 -22.11
CA LYS A 135 1.65 -5.63 -23.56
C LYS A 135 1.83 -7.11 -23.91
N LEU A 136 2.49 -7.91 -23.05
CA LEU A 136 2.53 -9.37 -23.19
C LEU A 136 1.16 -10.00 -22.90
N VAL A 137 0.39 -9.39 -22.01
CA VAL A 137 -0.91 -9.93 -21.55
C VAL A 137 -2.03 -9.61 -22.53
N ASP A 138 -2.05 -8.39 -23.08
CA ASP A 138 -3.06 -7.96 -24.05
C ASP A 138 -2.73 -8.35 -25.52
N GLY A 139 -1.56 -8.93 -25.74
CA GLY A 139 -1.14 -9.46 -27.05
C GLY A 139 -0.56 -8.41 -28.01
N ARG A 140 -0.46 -7.13 -27.62
CA ARG A 140 0.25 -6.11 -28.42
C ARG A 140 1.73 -6.43 -28.60
N MET A 141 2.31 -7.13 -27.63
CA MET A 141 3.65 -7.69 -27.68
C MET A 141 3.54 -9.21 -27.64
N PRO A 142 3.65 -9.92 -28.78
CA PRO A 142 3.43 -11.36 -28.82
C PRO A 142 4.46 -12.14 -28.00
N GLY A 143 5.65 -11.59 -27.76
CA GLY A 143 6.74 -12.20 -27.02
C GLY A 143 8.03 -11.39 -27.10
N PHE A 144 9.15 -11.98 -26.69
CA PHE A 144 10.47 -11.35 -26.80
C PHE A 144 11.54 -12.28 -27.36
N ALA A 145 12.55 -11.72 -28.02
CA ALA A 145 13.74 -12.38 -28.49
C ALA A 145 14.94 -11.98 -27.62
N ALA A 146 15.66 -12.93 -27.06
CA ALA A 146 16.94 -12.68 -26.41
C ALA A 146 18.08 -12.90 -27.42
N CYS A 147 18.59 -11.83 -28.00
CA CYS A 147 19.73 -11.83 -28.91
C CYS A 147 21.04 -11.82 -28.13
N VAL A 148 21.82 -12.90 -28.23
CA VAL A 148 23.07 -13.08 -27.52
C VAL A 148 24.23 -13.17 -28.50
N GLY A 149 25.12 -12.17 -28.49
CA GLY A 149 26.30 -12.11 -29.38
C GLY A 149 26.26 -10.97 -30.40
N ALA A 150 26.86 -11.19 -31.57
CA ALA A 150 26.93 -10.22 -32.67
C ALA A 150 26.80 -10.88 -34.04
N LEU A 151 26.33 -10.08 -35.01
CA LEU A 151 26.18 -10.51 -36.39
C LEU A 151 27.46 -10.24 -37.20
N PRO A 152 27.64 -10.88 -38.38
CA PRO A 152 28.81 -10.66 -39.23
C PRO A 152 29.03 -9.19 -39.62
N THR A 153 27.96 -8.44 -39.88
CA THR A 153 28.03 -7.00 -40.24
C THR A 153 27.03 -6.15 -39.46
N ASN A 154 27.29 -4.84 -39.37
CA ASN A 154 26.36 -3.88 -38.76
C ASN A 154 25.01 -3.85 -39.49
N LYS A 155 25.05 -3.94 -40.82
CA LYS A 155 23.85 -3.95 -41.67
C LYS A 155 22.95 -5.15 -41.33
N ASP A 156 23.53 -6.34 -41.16
CA ASP A 156 22.77 -7.52 -40.77
C ASP A 156 22.10 -7.32 -39.40
N ALA A 157 22.80 -6.65 -38.45
CA ALA A 157 22.26 -6.35 -37.13
C ALA A 157 21.02 -5.44 -37.21
N VAL A 158 21.08 -4.39 -38.04
CA VAL A 158 19.94 -3.49 -38.29
C VAL A 158 18.79 -4.26 -38.94
N GLU A 159 19.07 -5.09 -39.96
CA GLU A 159 18.03 -5.89 -40.63
C GLU A 159 17.33 -6.86 -39.66
N LEU A 160 18.08 -7.54 -38.79
CA LEU A 160 17.52 -8.44 -37.78
C LEU A 160 16.66 -7.67 -36.75
N ALA A 161 17.15 -6.54 -36.25
CA ALA A 161 16.42 -5.71 -35.28
C ALA A 161 15.09 -5.20 -35.87
N ARG A 162 15.13 -4.68 -37.10
CA ARG A 162 13.93 -4.21 -37.81
C ARG A 162 12.94 -5.34 -38.08
N ALA A 163 13.44 -6.52 -38.50
CA ALA A 163 12.58 -7.68 -38.71
C ALA A 163 11.85 -8.14 -37.44
N LEU A 164 12.47 -8.03 -36.26
CA LEU A 164 11.83 -8.32 -34.98
C LEU A 164 10.81 -7.22 -34.59
N GLN A 165 11.16 -5.94 -34.76
CA GLN A 165 10.27 -4.79 -34.49
C GLN A 165 9.01 -4.80 -35.37
N GLU A 166 9.12 -5.10 -36.67
CA GLU A 166 7.99 -5.24 -37.60
C GLU A 166 6.97 -6.30 -37.15
N ARG A 167 7.44 -7.28 -36.38
CA ARG A 167 6.61 -8.36 -35.82
C ARG A 167 6.18 -8.08 -34.39
N ASN A 168 6.43 -6.86 -33.90
CA ASN A 168 6.17 -6.38 -32.55
C ASN A 168 6.88 -7.20 -31.45
N ILE A 169 7.98 -7.89 -31.79
CA ILE A 169 8.73 -8.71 -30.85
C ILE A 169 9.71 -7.80 -30.09
N LEU A 170 9.65 -7.82 -28.76
CA LEU A 170 10.62 -7.14 -27.91
C LEU A 170 11.99 -7.80 -28.01
N VAL A 171 13.07 -7.04 -28.11
CA VAL A 171 14.41 -7.56 -28.29
C VAL A 171 15.27 -7.21 -27.07
N PHE A 172 15.71 -8.25 -26.36
CA PHE A 172 16.74 -8.14 -25.33
C PHE A 172 18.10 -8.46 -25.93
N ILE A 173 19.09 -7.58 -25.75
CA ILE A 173 20.41 -7.72 -26.35
C ILE A 173 21.46 -7.89 -25.24
N ALA A 174 22.23 -8.96 -25.28
CA ALA A 174 23.30 -9.22 -24.32
C ALA A 174 24.47 -9.96 -24.97
N GLY A 175 25.60 -10.05 -24.29
CA GLY A 175 26.74 -10.85 -24.76
C GLY A 175 27.47 -10.24 -25.96
N ASP A 176 28.63 -10.81 -26.25
CA ASP A 176 29.44 -10.49 -27.42
C ASP A 176 29.83 -11.78 -28.16
N SER A 177 30.13 -11.66 -29.46
CA SER A 177 30.77 -12.69 -30.25
C SER A 177 32.00 -12.09 -30.92
N ASN A 178 33.17 -12.70 -30.71
CA ASN A 178 34.45 -12.16 -31.18
C ASN A 178 34.72 -10.72 -30.70
N GLY A 179 34.33 -10.37 -29.47
CA GLY A 179 34.61 -9.08 -28.83
C GLY A 179 33.64 -7.95 -29.18
N ARG A 180 32.65 -8.19 -30.03
CA ARG A 180 31.63 -7.21 -30.44
C ARG A 180 30.23 -7.69 -30.10
N SER A 181 29.33 -6.77 -29.73
CA SER A 181 27.93 -7.06 -29.45
C SER A 181 26.99 -6.45 -30.50
N MET A 182 25.82 -7.07 -30.72
CA MET A 182 24.75 -6.51 -31.55
C MET A 182 24.36 -5.09 -31.11
N ALA A 183 24.39 -4.77 -29.81
CA ALA A 183 24.08 -3.44 -29.31
C ALA A 183 25.09 -2.38 -29.79
N GLU A 184 26.38 -2.72 -29.81
CA GLU A 184 27.43 -1.84 -30.35
C GLU A 184 27.26 -1.64 -31.87
N GLN A 185 26.89 -2.71 -32.60
CA GLN A 185 26.61 -2.64 -34.04
C GLN A 185 25.43 -1.70 -34.36
N LEU A 186 24.37 -1.73 -33.55
CA LEU A 186 23.21 -0.84 -33.71
C LEU A 186 23.53 0.61 -33.33
N ALA A 187 24.33 0.82 -32.29
CA ALA A 187 24.76 2.15 -31.86
C ALA A 187 25.62 2.85 -32.92
N ASP A 188 26.53 2.10 -33.57
CA ASP A 188 27.38 2.62 -34.67
C ASP A 188 26.55 3.13 -35.87
N GLU A 189 25.38 2.52 -36.12
CA GLU A 189 24.45 2.91 -37.19
C GLU A 189 23.42 3.95 -36.72
N GLY A 190 23.54 4.47 -35.49
CA GLY A 190 22.64 5.50 -34.95
C GLY A 190 21.22 5.02 -34.65
N ILE A 191 21.01 3.72 -34.46
CA ILE A 191 19.69 3.15 -34.13
C ILE A 191 19.36 3.41 -32.66
N ASP A 192 18.21 4.02 -32.40
CA ASP A 192 17.74 4.28 -31.04
C ASP A 192 17.31 2.99 -30.33
N MET A 193 17.90 2.76 -29.16
CA MET A 193 17.67 1.58 -28.33
C MET A 193 17.08 1.98 -26.99
N SER A 194 15.79 1.70 -26.82
CA SER A 194 15.06 1.97 -25.60
C SER A 194 13.91 0.98 -25.42
N TRP A 195 13.26 1.06 -24.26
CA TRP A 195 12.03 0.32 -24.00
C TRP A 195 10.88 0.71 -24.95
N ASP A 196 10.89 1.94 -25.45
CA ASP A 196 9.85 2.44 -26.37
C ASP A 196 10.09 1.94 -27.79
N THR A 197 11.35 1.72 -28.18
CA THR A 197 11.71 1.13 -29.49
C THR A 197 11.76 -0.40 -29.46
N PHE A 198 11.48 -1.04 -28.34
CA PHE A 198 11.57 -2.51 -28.18
C PHE A 198 12.98 -3.08 -28.38
N LEU A 199 14.03 -2.26 -28.30
CA LEU A 199 15.42 -2.69 -28.39
C LEU A 199 16.12 -2.39 -27.06
N VAL A 200 16.30 -3.41 -26.22
CA VAL A 200 16.74 -3.26 -24.83
C VAL A 200 18.10 -3.95 -24.63
N PRO A 201 19.20 -3.19 -24.67
CA PRO A 201 20.55 -3.70 -24.43
C PRO A 201 20.86 -3.82 -22.94
N TYR A 202 21.15 -5.03 -22.47
CA TYR A 202 21.36 -5.34 -21.05
C TYR A 202 22.82 -5.22 -20.62
N GLY A 203 23.75 -5.77 -21.39
CA GLY A 203 25.17 -5.70 -21.07
C GLY A 203 26.03 -6.49 -22.05
N LYS A 204 27.29 -6.08 -22.19
CA LYS A 204 28.29 -6.76 -23.03
C LYS A 204 28.61 -8.19 -22.57
N PRO A 205 28.75 -8.49 -21.27
CA PRO A 205 29.01 -9.85 -20.82
C PRO A 205 27.80 -10.76 -21.03
N VAL A 206 28.04 -12.05 -21.29
CA VAL A 206 26.96 -13.05 -21.45
C VAL A 206 26.10 -13.17 -20.19
N SER A 207 26.67 -12.95 -19.00
CA SER A 207 25.94 -12.95 -17.72
C SER A 207 24.80 -11.94 -17.67
N ALA A 208 24.86 -10.85 -18.44
CA ALA A 208 23.79 -9.85 -18.49
C ALA A 208 22.50 -10.39 -19.16
N ALA A 209 22.58 -11.51 -19.89
CA ALA A 209 21.41 -12.19 -20.44
C ALA A 209 20.45 -12.69 -19.35
N VAL A 210 20.93 -12.86 -18.11
CA VAL A 210 20.09 -13.19 -16.95
C VAL A 210 18.97 -12.17 -16.75
N PHE A 211 19.16 -10.90 -17.15
CA PHE A 211 18.12 -9.87 -17.02
C PHE A 211 16.87 -10.15 -17.88
N ALA A 212 17.02 -10.79 -19.04
CA ALA A 212 15.89 -11.23 -19.86
C ALA A 212 15.06 -12.33 -19.16
N LEU A 213 15.74 -13.28 -18.52
CA LEU A 213 15.10 -14.37 -17.78
C LEU A 213 14.49 -13.87 -16.46
N ASN A 214 15.15 -12.91 -15.83
CA ASN A 214 14.67 -12.19 -14.66
C ASN A 214 13.39 -11.40 -14.96
N PHE A 215 13.32 -10.72 -16.12
CA PHE A 215 12.10 -10.06 -16.60
C PHE A 215 10.95 -11.07 -16.76
N ALA A 216 11.23 -12.23 -17.36
CA ALA A 216 10.25 -13.31 -17.52
C ALA A 216 9.78 -13.90 -16.17
N ALA A 217 10.70 -14.17 -15.25
CA ALA A 217 10.38 -14.64 -13.90
C ALA A 217 9.48 -13.64 -13.15
N ARG A 218 9.80 -12.34 -13.21
CA ARG A 218 8.97 -11.31 -12.57
C ARG A 218 7.63 -11.10 -13.28
N ALA A 219 7.55 -11.28 -14.59
CA ALA A 219 6.26 -11.27 -15.29
C ALA A 219 5.32 -12.35 -14.74
N ALA A 220 5.84 -13.55 -14.46
CA ALA A 220 5.06 -14.63 -13.84
C ALA A 220 4.65 -14.31 -12.38
N MET A 221 5.53 -13.71 -11.58
CA MET A 221 5.20 -13.33 -10.20
C MET A 221 4.25 -12.13 -10.12
N THR A 222 4.39 -11.17 -11.03
CA THR A 222 3.60 -9.93 -11.05
C THR A 222 2.22 -10.14 -11.68
N PHE A 223 2.18 -10.67 -12.90
CA PHE A 223 0.93 -10.82 -13.67
C PHE A 223 0.27 -12.18 -13.44
N GLY A 224 1.06 -13.24 -13.24
CA GLY A 224 0.53 -14.56 -12.87
C GLY A 224 0.13 -14.68 -11.40
N GLY A 225 0.48 -13.70 -10.56
CA GLY A 225 0.17 -13.69 -9.12
C GLY A 225 0.81 -14.84 -8.33
N ILE A 226 1.83 -15.48 -8.90
CA ILE A 226 2.45 -16.68 -8.30
C ILE A 226 3.41 -16.23 -7.21
N LYS A 227 3.06 -16.53 -5.95
CA LYS A 227 3.92 -16.21 -4.80
C LYS A 227 5.11 -17.19 -4.72
N PRO A 228 6.36 -16.70 -4.75
CA PRO A 228 7.55 -17.55 -4.59
C PRO A 228 7.65 -18.11 -3.16
N GLY A 229 8.36 -19.22 -2.97
CA GLY A 229 8.61 -19.81 -1.65
C GLY A 229 8.53 -21.34 -1.54
N SER A 230 8.21 -22.04 -2.64
CA SER A 230 8.23 -23.52 -2.68
C SER A 230 8.61 -24.03 -4.06
N PHE A 231 9.05 -25.30 -4.14
CA PHE A 231 9.31 -25.96 -5.43
C PHE A 231 8.08 -25.98 -6.36
N ASP A 232 6.87 -26.10 -5.80
CA ASP A 232 5.63 -26.02 -6.59
C ASP A 232 5.43 -24.62 -7.18
N ALA A 233 5.75 -23.57 -6.42
CA ALA A 233 5.72 -22.20 -6.91
C ALA A 233 6.74 -21.96 -8.02
N ALA A 234 7.98 -22.43 -7.86
CA ALA A 234 9.02 -22.36 -8.89
C ALA A 234 8.59 -23.05 -10.19
N ARG A 235 8.01 -24.26 -10.07
CA ARG A 235 7.43 -24.98 -11.21
C ARG A 235 6.30 -24.20 -11.88
N LYS A 236 5.38 -23.59 -11.12
CA LYS A 236 4.30 -22.76 -11.66
C LYS A 236 4.85 -21.54 -12.41
N ILE A 237 5.91 -20.92 -11.91
CA ILE A 237 6.59 -19.80 -12.58
C ILE A 237 7.19 -20.24 -13.93
N LEU A 238 7.88 -21.38 -13.97
CA LEU A 238 8.45 -21.91 -15.22
C LEU A 238 7.35 -22.28 -16.23
N LEU A 239 6.26 -22.92 -15.77
CA LEU A 239 5.12 -23.25 -16.62
C LEU A 239 4.40 -22.00 -17.15
N TYR A 240 4.21 -20.98 -16.31
CA TYR A 240 3.66 -19.70 -16.75
C TYR A 240 4.49 -19.11 -17.89
N ASN A 241 5.82 -19.09 -17.75
CA ASN A 241 6.71 -18.58 -18.78
C ASN A 241 6.61 -19.39 -20.08
N LYS A 242 6.58 -20.73 -19.99
CA LYS A 242 6.37 -21.60 -21.14
C LYS A 242 5.05 -21.34 -21.86
N GLU A 243 3.96 -21.09 -21.14
CA GLU A 243 2.61 -21.00 -21.70
C GLU A 243 2.17 -19.58 -22.09
N ARG A 244 2.71 -18.55 -21.42
CA ARG A 244 2.24 -17.16 -21.54
C ARG A 244 3.30 -16.19 -22.05
N VAL A 245 4.59 -16.49 -21.83
CA VAL A 245 5.70 -15.63 -22.27
C VAL A 245 6.36 -16.28 -23.48
N PHE A 246 5.97 -15.88 -24.68
CA PHE A 246 6.49 -16.47 -25.91
C PHE A 246 7.90 -15.98 -26.26
N ALA A 247 8.88 -16.36 -25.44
CA ALA A 247 10.26 -15.98 -25.65
C ALA A 247 11.12 -17.06 -26.32
N PHE A 248 12.15 -16.63 -27.04
CA PHE A 248 13.16 -17.48 -27.67
C PHE A 248 14.53 -16.79 -27.66
N VAL A 249 15.60 -17.58 -27.72
CA VAL A 249 16.99 -17.10 -27.72
C VAL A 249 17.55 -17.16 -29.15
N LEU A 250 18.17 -16.07 -29.60
CA LEU A 250 18.98 -16.03 -30.83
C LEU A 250 20.45 -15.98 -30.44
N ALA A 251 21.18 -17.08 -30.63
CA ALA A 251 22.63 -17.12 -30.45
C ALA A 251 23.32 -16.70 -31.75
N LEU A 252 24.01 -15.56 -31.75
CA LEU A 252 24.46 -14.87 -32.95
C LEU A 252 25.98 -14.85 -33.07
N GLY A 253 26.51 -15.33 -34.19
CA GLY A 253 27.92 -15.33 -34.52
C GLY A 253 28.71 -16.47 -33.89
N ALA A 254 29.97 -16.61 -34.31
CA ALA A 254 30.91 -17.60 -33.76
C ALA A 254 31.97 -16.93 -32.89
N ASP A 255 32.47 -17.67 -31.92
CA ASP A 255 33.62 -17.32 -31.09
C ASP A 255 34.85 -18.10 -31.60
N PRO A 256 35.73 -17.47 -32.42
CA PRO A 256 36.81 -18.19 -33.10
C PRO A 256 37.92 -18.72 -32.17
N ASN A 257 37.94 -18.33 -30.88
CA ASN A 257 39.02 -18.62 -29.93
C ASN A 257 38.62 -19.59 -28.79
N VAL A 258 37.55 -20.38 -28.95
CA VAL A 258 36.99 -21.19 -27.85
C VAL A 258 37.87 -22.38 -27.47
N ASP A 259 38.38 -23.16 -28.44
CA ASP A 259 39.43 -24.18 -28.24
C ASP A 259 39.91 -24.83 -29.57
N SER A 260 40.86 -25.76 -29.47
CA SER A 260 41.38 -26.60 -30.57
C SER A 260 40.48 -27.80 -30.95
N THR A 261 39.26 -27.91 -30.41
CA THR A 261 38.36 -29.06 -30.59
C THR A 261 37.25 -28.84 -31.62
N GLY A 262 37.16 -27.63 -32.19
CA GLY A 262 36.19 -27.26 -33.23
C GLY A 262 34.86 -26.71 -32.70
N GLN A 263 34.80 -26.31 -31.42
CA GLN A 263 33.63 -25.67 -30.82
C GLN A 263 33.49 -24.21 -31.30
N LEU A 264 32.27 -23.82 -31.70
CA LEU A 264 32.02 -22.50 -32.31
C LEU A 264 31.50 -21.42 -31.34
N LEU A 265 31.05 -21.79 -30.14
CA LEU A 265 30.51 -20.88 -29.12
C LEU A 265 31.15 -21.17 -27.78
N THR A 266 31.31 -20.17 -26.92
CA THR A 266 31.86 -20.37 -25.57
C THR A 266 31.00 -21.31 -24.70
N ASP A 267 31.63 -22.01 -23.76
CA ASP A 267 30.94 -22.87 -22.78
C ASP A 267 29.90 -22.09 -21.97
N GLU A 268 30.19 -20.83 -21.68
CA GLU A 268 29.30 -19.86 -21.02
C GLU A 268 27.98 -19.69 -21.77
N LYS A 269 28.03 -19.44 -23.09
CA LYS A 269 26.81 -19.30 -23.92
C LYS A 269 25.97 -20.57 -23.87
N TYR A 270 26.59 -21.75 -23.88
CA TYR A 270 25.86 -23.02 -23.74
C TYR A 270 25.20 -23.17 -22.36
N ALA A 271 25.88 -22.75 -21.29
CA ALA A 271 25.38 -22.85 -19.93
C ALA A 271 24.17 -21.93 -19.68
N THR A 272 24.27 -20.65 -20.08
CA THR A 272 23.16 -19.68 -19.99
C THR A 272 21.97 -20.12 -20.86
N ALA A 273 22.23 -20.63 -22.07
CA ALA A 273 21.19 -21.15 -22.96
C ALA A 273 20.47 -22.37 -22.37
N ALA A 274 21.17 -23.26 -21.66
CA ALA A 274 20.55 -24.36 -20.93
C ALA A 274 19.61 -23.86 -19.82
N GLY A 275 19.97 -22.75 -19.15
CA GLY A 275 19.09 -22.04 -18.22
C GLY A 275 17.81 -21.53 -18.90
N ALA A 276 17.91 -20.90 -20.07
CA ALA A 276 16.75 -20.43 -20.83
C ALA A 276 15.80 -21.58 -21.26
N ILE A 277 16.35 -22.75 -21.58
CA ILE A 277 15.54 -23.92 -21.92
C ILE A 277 14.64 -24.35 -20.75
N ASN A 278 15.06 -24.19 -19.49
CA ASN A 278 14.20 -24.50 -18.33
C ASN A 278 12.92 -23.64 -18.28
N PHE A 279 12.96 -22.42 -18.81
CA PHE A 279 11.80 -21.53 -18.94
C PHE A 279 10.90 -21.90 -20.14
N GLY A 280 11.28 -22.92 -20.91
CA GLY A 280 10.61 -23.33 -22.14
C GLY A 280 10.99 -22.46 -23.35
N PHE A 281 12.11 -21.73 -23.28
CA PHE A 281 12.57 -20.86 -24.35
C PHE A 281 13.55 -21.62 -25.26
N PRO A 282 13.22 -21.84 -26.55
CA PRO A 282 14.10 -22.52 -27.48
C PRO A 282 15.25 -21.61 -27.92
N VAL A 283 16.35 -22.23 -28.32
CA VAL A 283 17.58 -21.56 -28.76
C VAL A 283 17.76 -21.78 -30.26
N ILE A 284 17.93 -20.69 -31.00
CA ILE A 284 18.16 -20.70 -32.45
C ILE A 284 19.52 -20.06 -32.70
N ALA A 285 20.40 -20.77 -33.42
CA ALA A 285 21.73 -20.29 -33.76
C ALA A 285 21.90 -20.10 -35.28
N ASP A 286 22.59 -19.03 -35.68
CA ASP A 286 23.00 -18.81 -37.08
C ASP A 286 24.15 -19.74 -37.48
N VAL A 287 25.06 -20.01 -36.54
CA VAL A 287 26.20 -20.90 -36.72
C VAL A 287 25.84 -22.38 -36.59
N PRO A 288 26.54 -23.30 -37.29
CA PRO A 288 26.22 -24.73 -37.32
C PRO A 288 26.74 -25.48 -36.07
N ILE A 289 26.19 -25.16 -34.90
CA ILE A 289 26.41 -25.93 -33.66
C ILE A 289 25.59 -27.22 -33.64
N PRO A 290 25.87 -28.19 -32.75
CA PRO A 290 25.00 -29.36 -32.57
C PRO A 290 23.56 -28.99 -32.20
N GLN A 291 22.59 -29.89 -32.41
CA GLN A 291 21.16 -29.63 -32.18
C GLN A 291 20.57 -30.50 -31.06
N ILE A 292 19.46 -30.02 -30.47
CA ILE A 292 18.61 -30.76 -29.52
C ILE A 292 17.17 -30.66 -30.03
N LEU A 293 16.81 -31.61 -30.90
CA LEU A 293 15.49 -31.71 -31.54
C LEU A 293 14.37 -32.39 -30.71
N PRO A 294 14.65 -33.20 -29.65
CA PRO A 294 13.57 -33.72 -28.80
C PRO A 294 12.66 -32.62 -28.24
N ARG A 295 11.42 -32.99 -27.90
CA ARG A 295 10.41 -32.07 -27.33
C ARG A 295 10.18 -32.39 -25.85
N GLY A 296 9.53 -31.49 -25.12
CA GLY A 296 9.05 -31.78 -23.76
C GLY A 296 9.10 -30.54 -22.86
N ILE A 297 10.30 -29.97 -22.67
CA ILE A 297 10.45 -28.71 -21.95
C ILE A 297 10.00 -27.54 -22.83
N CYS A 298 10.65 -27.30 -23.97
CA CYS A 298 10.14 -26.40 -25.00
C CYS A 298 8.91 -26.99 -25.70
N THR A 299 8.12 -26.13 -26.36
CA THR A 299 6.93 -26.54 -27.13
C THR A 299 7.30 -27.50 -28.26
N TYR A 300 8.32 -27.16 -29.03
CA TYR A 300 8.89 -27.99 -30.08
C TYR A 300 10.36 -28.31 -29.77
N GLU A 301 11.28 -27.99 -30.68
CA GLU A 301 12.70 -28.29 -30.54
C GLU A 301 13.38 -27.37 -29.50
N HIS A 302 14.35 -27.89 -28.73
CA HIS A 302 15.08 -27.08 -27.75
C HIS A 302 16.20 -26.25 -28.37
N VAL A 303 16.96 -26.82 -29.30
CA VAL A 303 18.09 -26.15 -29.98
C VAL A 303 18.06 -26.46 -31.47
N VAL A 304 17.96 -25.41 -32.29
CA VAL A 304 18.03 -25.45 -33.75
C VAL A 304 19.18 -24.55 -34.20
N SER A 305 19.98 -24.99 -35.17
CA SER A 305 21.24 -24.31 -35.53
C SER A 305 21.50 -24.32 -37.03
N GLY A 306 22.47 -23.52 -37.49
CA GLY A 306 22.81 -23.41 -38.90
C GLY A 306 21.71 -22.74 -39.72
N VAL A 307 20.94 -21.85 -39.10
CA VAL A 307 19.82 -21.16 -39.74
C VAL A 307 20.34 -19.89 -40.40
N SER A 308 20.06 -19.68 -41.67
CA SER A 308 20.46 -18.46 -42.37
C SER A 308 19.79 -17.22 -41.79
N LEU A 309 20.50 -16.08 -41.75
CA LEU A 309 20.04 -14.84 -41.10
C LEU A 309 18.71 -14.32 -41.67
N ASP A 310 18.47 -14.49 -42.97
CA ASP A 310 17.22 -14.12 -43.64
C ASP A 310 16.01 -14.94 -43.15
N LYS A 311 16.24 -16.13 -42.59
CA LYS A 311 15.19 -17.07 -42.13
C LYS A 311 15.14 -17.21 -40.61
N ILE A 312 16.12 -16.68 -39.89
CA ILE A 312 16.29 -16.97 -38.46
C ILE A 312 15.08 -16.55 -37.62
N VAL A 313 14.50 -15.38 -37.89
CA VAL A 313 13.31 -14.87 -37.19
C VAL A 313 12.09 -15.76 -37.46
N SER A 314 11.85 -16.09 -38.73
CA SER A 314 10.73 -16.95 -39.14
C SER A 314 10.86 -18.34 -38.51
N LYS A 315 12.08 -18.89 -38.46
CA LYS A 315 12.33 -20.20 -37.84
C LYS A 315 12.14 -20.15 -36.33
N ALA A 316 12.58 -19.09 -35.67
CA ALA A 316 12.40 -18.93 -34.23
C ALA A 316 10.92 -18.83 -33.83
N ILE A 317 10.12 -18.10 -34.61
CA ILE A 317 8.66 -18.01 -34.45
C ILE A 317 8.01 -19.39 -34.59
N GLU A 318 8.40 -20.16 -35.60
CA GLU A 318 7.92 -21.53 -35.85
C GLU A 318 8.22 -22.45 -34.66
N VAL A 319 9.48 -22.50 -34.22
CA VAL A 319 9.96 -23.38 -33.13
C VAL A 319 9.35 -22.99 -31.78
N ARG A 320 9.11 -21.69 -31.54
CA ARG A 320 8.44 -21.25 -30.31
C ARG A 320 6.93 -21.50 -30.32
N GLY A 321 6.33 -21.63 -31.50
CA GLY A 321 4.88 -21.75 -31.70
C GLY A 321 4.14 -20.41 -31.67
N LEU A 322 4.83 -19.31 -32.00
CA LEU A 322 4.24 -17.97 -32.08
C LEU A 322 3.35 -17.84 -33.31
N LYS A 323 2.11 -17.38 -33.12
CA LYS A 323 1.19 -17.05 -34.22
C LYS A 323 1.13 -15.53 -34.39
N ILE A 324 1.91 -14.99 -35.32
CA ILE A 324 1.96 -13.55 -35.58
C ILE A 324 1.08 -13.22 -36.78
N LYS A 325 0.13 -12.28 -36.60
CA LYS A 325 -0.55 -11.63 -37.71
C LYS A 325 0.35 -10.49 -38.19
N VAL A 326 0.93 -10.63 -39.38
CA VAL A 326 1.73 -9.56 -39.99
C VAL A 326 0.82 -8.78 -40.94
N SER A 327 0.49 -7.55 -40.56
CA SER A 327 -0.28 -6.62 -41.38
C SER A 327 0.65 -5.96 -42.38
N LYS A 328 0.75 -6.49 -43.60
CA LYS A 328 1.52 -5.84 -44.67
C LYS A 328 0.72 -4.65 -45.23
N ILE A 329 1.02 -3.46 -44.76
CA ILE A 329 0.51 -2.20 -45.34
C ILE A 329 1.44 -1.81 -46.50
N PRO A 330 0.93 -1.43 -47.68
CA PRO A 330 1.73 -1.17 -48.88
C PRO A 330 2.45 0.19 -48.85
N ILE A 331 3.23 0.46 -47.80
CA ILE A 331 4.01 1.68 -47.65
C ILE A 331 5.52 1.42 -47.82
N PRO A 332 6.33 2.42 -48.22
CA PRO A 332 7.75 2.24 -48.51
C PRO A 332 8.66 2.15 -47.26
N VAL A 333 8.08 2.23 -46.08
CA VAL A 333 8.78 2.17 -44.79
C VAL A 333 8.18 1.09 -43.89
N PRO A 334 8.94 0.51 -42.96
CA PRO A 334 8.40 -0.45 -42.00
C PRO A 334 7.23 0.11 -41.18
N TYR A 335 6.29 -0.77 -40.82
CA TYR A 335 5.13 -0.45 -39.98
C TYR A 335 5.06 -1.42 -38.80
N GLY A 336 4.87 -0.91 -37.58
CA GLY A 336 4.78 -1.73 -36.38
C GLY A 336 4.75 -0.89 -35.09
N ALA A 337 4.23 -1.47 -34.01
CA ALA A 337 4.14 -0.81 -32.70
C ALA A 337 5.51 -0.48 -32.10
N GLY A 338 6.57 -1.17 -32.52
CA GLY A 338 7.96 -0.86 -32.12
C GLY A 338 8.48 0.48 -32.64
N PHE A 339 7.79 1.14 -33.57
CA PHE A 339 8.15 2.47 -34.07
C PHE A 339 7.34 3.60 -33.40
N GLU A 340 6.29 3.27 -32.64
CA GLU A 340 5.36 4.24 -32.04
C GLU A 340 6.04 5.31 -31.16
N GLY A 341 7.10 4.91 -30.45
CA GLY A 341 7.86 5.78 -29.55
C GLY A 341 8.96 6.60 -30.22
N GLU A 342 9.19 6.44 -31.53
CA GLU A 342 10.28 7.11 -32.25
C GLU A 342 10.09 8.64 -32.23
N ARG A 343 11.12 9.37 -31.81
CA ARG A 343 11.10 10.84 -31.80
C ARG A 343 11.90 11.41 -32.96
N VAL A 344 11.22 12.10 -33.88
CA VAL A 344 11.87 12.86 -34.95
C VAL A 344 12.36 14.21 -34.41
N ARG A 345 13.66 14.27 -34.12
CA ARG A 345 14.35 15.50 -33.68
C ARG A 345 14.66 16.42 -34.86
N LYS A 346 15.02 17.67 -34.58
CA LYS A 346 15.17 18.73 -35.59
C LYS A 346 16.27 18.40 -36.62
N GLU A 347 17.33 17.74 -36.19
CA GLU A 347 18.45 17.27 -37.00
C GLU A 347 18.02 16.27 -38.10
N ASN A 348 17.03 15.43 -37.80
CA ASN A 348 16.53 14.38 -38.68
C ASN A 348 15.16 14.73 -39.31
N LEU A 349 14.66 15.96 -39.07
CA LEU A 349 13.36 16.43 -39.55
C LEU A 349 13.42 16.78 -41.04
N TYR A 350 12.45 16.29 -41.81
CA TYR A 350 12.22 16.74 -43.18
C TYR A 350 11.05 17.72 -43.29
N VAL A 351 9.90 17.42 -42.68
CA VAL A 351 8.72 18.31 -42.66
C VAL A 351 7.96 18.15 -41.34
N GLU A 352 7.40 19.25 -40.82
CA GLU A 352 6.51 19.22 -39.65
C GLU A 352 5.14 19.86 -39.92
N PHE A 353 4.12 19.36 -39.23
CA PHE A 353 2.75 19.85 -39.28
C PHE A 353 2.21 20.07 -37.88
N GLY A 354 1.47 21.15 -37.66
CA GLY A 354 0.79 21.41 -36.39
C GLY A 354 1.69 21.90 -35.27
N GLY A 355 1.31 21.59 -34.03
CA GLY A 355 1.94 22.13 -32.83
C GLY A 355 1.85 23.67 -32.79
N LYS A 356 2.97 24.33 -32.50
CA LYS A 356 3.06 25.81 -32.53
C LYS A 356 3.52 26.38 -33.88
N TYR A 357 3.78 25.53 -34.87
CA TYR A 357 4.51 25.89 -36.09
C TYR A 357 3.59 26.08 -37.30
N SER A 358 2.51 25.30 -37.41
CA SER A 358 1.49 25.45 -38.45
C SER A 358 0.11 25.03 -37.93
N THR A 359 -0.93 25.25 -38.74
CA THR A 359 -2.30 24.82 -38.40
C THR A 359 -2.50 23.37 -38.79
N ALA A 360 -2.96 22.53 -37.87
CA ALA A 360 -3.30 21.15 -38.19
C ALA A 360 -4.56 20.67 -37.47
N PHE A 361 -5.29 19.73 -38.08
CA PHE A 361 -6.38 19.01 -37.44
C PHE A 361 -6.61 17.61 -38.03
N GLU A 362 -7.26 16.76 -37.26
CA GLU A 362 -7.70 15.42 -37.62
C GLU A 362 -9.15 15.18 -37.21
N LEU A 363 -9.97 14.67 -38.11
CA LEU A 363 -11.41 14.51 -37.92
C LEU A 363 -11.86 13.20 -38.55
N LEU A 364 -12.48 12.32 -37.76
CA LEU A 364 -13.14 11.12 -38.28
C LEU A 364 -14.65 11.31 -38.28
N ARG A 365 -15.37 10.93 -39.35
CA ARG A 365 -16.85 11.08 -39.43
C ARG A 365 -17.51 9.82 -39.96
N ALA A 366 -18.63 9.43 -39.38
CA ALA A 366 -19.50 8.42 -39.97
C ALA A 366 -20.33 9.05 -41.11
N ARG A 367 -20.37 8.38 -42.26
CA ARG A 367 -21.17 8.79 -43.42
C ARG A 367 -22.01 7.62 -43.94
N PRO A 368 -23.15 7.89 -44.60
CA PRO A 368 -23.91 6.87 -45.32
C PRO A 368 -23.04 6.07 -46.30
N MET A 369 -23.37 4.79 -46.49
CA MET A 369 -22.58 3.85 -47.31
C MET A 369 -22.44 4.26 -48.79
N ASP A 370 -23.38 5.04 -49.31
CA ASP A 370 -23.39 5.59 -50.67
C ASP A 370 -22.53 6.85 -50.82
N GLU A 371 -22.18 7.51 -49.72
CA GLU A 371 -21.35 8.72 -49.72
C GLU A 371 -19.86 8.43 -49.49
N VAL A 372 -19.50 7.20 -49.11
CA VAL A 372 -18.11 6.77 -48.88
C VAL A 372 -17.65 5.83 -50.00
N GLU A 373 -16.57 6.22 -50.66
CA GLU A 373 -15.86 5.39 -51.63
C GLU A 373 -14.71 4.65 -50.93
N ASP A 374 -14.84 3.33 -50.81
CA ASP A 374 -13.90 2.50 -50.05
C ASP A 374 -12.48 2.54 -50.64
N GLY A 375 -11.51 2.85 -49.79
CA GLY A 375 -10.10 2.96 -50.15
C GLY A 375 -9.70 4.24 -50.88
N LYS A 376 -10.64 5.19 -51.08
CA LYS A 376 -10.33 6.46 -51.74
C LYS A 376 -9.44 7.31 -50.83
N ILE A 377 -8.32 7.78 -51.39
CA ILE A 377 -7.42 8.73 -50.76
C ILE A 377 -7.31 9.96 -51.66
N GLU A 378 -7.68 11.12 -51.13
CA GLU A 378 -7.62 12.40 -51.84
C GLU A 378 -6.60 13.32 -51.16
N LEU A 379 -5.64 13.85 -51.91
CA LEU A 379 -4.68 14.84 -51.45
C LEU A 379 -4.96 16.19 -52.11
N ILE A 380 -5.24 17.22 -51.31
CA ILE A 380 -5.58 18.57 -51.77
C ILE A 380 -4.53 19.56 -51.26
N GLY A 381 -3.69 20.04 -52.16
CA GLY A 381 -2.56 20.92 -51.84
C GLY A 381 -1.21 20.28 -52.19
N PRO A 382 -0.09 20.93 -51.82
CA PRO A 382 1.25 20.39 -52.05
C PRO A 382 1.51 19.12 -51.22
N ASP A 383 2.11 18.11 -51.84
CA ASP A 383 2.67 16.96 -51.11
C ASP A 383 4.04 17.33 -50.52
N ILE A 384 4.61 16.45 -49.70
CA ILE A 384 5.86 16.72 -48.98
C ILE A 384 7.08 16.82 -49.89
N ASP A 385 7.04 16.33 -51.13
CA ASP A 385 8.13 16.49 -52.10
C ASP A 385 8.27 17.93 -52.64
N GLN A 386 7.24 18.75 -52.44
CA GLN A 386 7.24 20.18 -52.75
C GLN A 386 7.69 21.03 -51.57
N ALA A 387 7.91 20.44 -50.39
CA ALA A 387 8.37 21.11 -49.19
C ALA A 387 9.90 21.23 -49.16
N ARG A 388 10.40 22.28 -48.51
CA ARG A 388 11.82 22.40 -48.16
C ARG A 388 12.10 21.59 -46.90
N GLU A 389 13.32 21.09 -46.77
CA GLU A 389 13.77 20.40 -45.56
C GLU A 389 13.64 21.31 -44.33
N GLY A 390 12.94 20.82 -43.31
CA GLY A 390 12.60 21.52 -42.08
C GLY A 390 11.43 22.50 -42.20
N GLU A 391 10.68 22.50 -43.31
CA GLU A 391 9.52 23.38 -43.50
C GLU A 391 8.32 22.94 -42.64
N ALA A 392 7.53 23.92 -42.19
CA ALA A 392 6.27 23.70 -41.49
C ALA A 392 5.10 23.92 -42.45
N MET A 393 4.28 22.90 -42.67
CA MET A 393 3.12 22.94 -43.58
C MET A 393 1.82 22.76 -42.80
N PRO A 394 0.67 23.29 -43.26
CA PRO A 394 -0.61 23.00 -42.63
C PRO A 394 -1.09 21.57 -42.99
N LEU A 395 -1.92 20.98 -42.14
CA LEU A 395 -2.42 19.60 -42.34
C LEU A 395 -3.86 19.44 -41.83
N GLY A 396 -4.80 19.10 -42.72
CA GLY A 396 -6.13 18.62 -42.36
C GLY A 396 -6.27 17.15 -42.75
N VAL A 397 -6.54 16.26 -41.80
CA VAL A 397 -6.82 14.84 -42.04
C VAL A 397 -8.28 14.56 -41.77
N ILE A 398 -9.06 14.20 -42.78
CA ILE A 398 -10.46 13.81 -42.63
C ILE A 398 -10.61 12.34 -43.00
N VAL A 399 -11.15 11.54 -42.08
CA VAL A 399 -11.40 10.11 -42.28
C VAL A 399 -12.91 9.88 -42.27
N ASP A 400 -13.49 9.67 -43.46
CA ASP A 400 -14.89 9.30 -43.57
C ASP A 400 -15.02 7.77 -43.53
N VAL A 401 -15.77 7.25 -42.56
CA VAL A 401 -16.01 5.82 -42.37
C VAL A 401 -17.49 5.48 -42.58
N ALA A 402 -17.77 4.29 -43.10
CA ALA A 402 -19.13 3.78 -43.21
C ALA A 402 -19.17 2.29 -42.85
N GLY A 403 -20.22 1.88 -42.14
CA GLY A 403 -20.47 0.47 -41.87
C GLY A 403 -21.87 0.24 -41.31
N ARG A 404 -22.41 -0.97 -41.50
CA ARG A 404 -23.81 -1.28 -41.13
C ARG A 404 -24.08 -1.18 -39.62
N ASN A 405 -23.09 -1.53 -38.82
CA ASN A 405 -23.17 -1.52 -37.35
C ASN A 405 -22.49 -0.28 -36.74
N LEU A 406 -22.01 0.66 -37.58
CA LEU A 406 -21.33 1.86 -37.12
C LEU A 406 -22.34 2.87 -36.57
N LYS A 407 -22.16 3.25 -35.31
CA LYS A 407 -22.92 4.31 -34.65
C LYS A 407 -22.07 5.59 -34.63
N THR A 408 -22.71 6.75 -34.77
CA THR A 408 -22.04 8.06 -34.69
C THR A 408 -21.30 8.27 -33.37
N ASP A 409 -21.73 7.60 -32.30
CA ASP A 409 -21.11 7.72 -30.99
C ASP A 409 -19.75 7.01 -30.88
N PHE A 410 -19.40 6.17 -31.86
CA PHE A 410 -18.08 5.55 -31.95
C PHE A 410 -17.04 6.42 -32.66
N GLU A 411 -17.45 7.55 -33.26
CA GLU A 411 -16.53 8.45 -33.97
C GLU A 411 -15.35 8.91 -33.11
N PRO A 412 -15.53 9.38 -31.85
CA PRO A 412 -14.39 9.84 -31.03
C PRO A 412 -13.43 8.71 -30.67
N VAL A 413 -13.97 7.49 -30.48
CA VAL A 413 -13.19 6.28 -30.15
C VAL A 413 -12.28 5.91 -31.32
N LEU A 414 -12.85 5.92 -32.53
CA LEU A 414 -12.10 5.65 -33.76
C LEU A 414 -11.11 6.78 -34.08
N GLU A 415 -11.50 8.04 -33.94
CA GLU A 415 -10.65 9.21 -34.20
C GLU A 415 -9.36 9.16 -33.40
N ARG A 416 -9.44 8.77 -32.12
CA ARG A 416 -8.27 8.64 -31.25
C ARG A 416 -7.23 7.62 -31.75
N ARG A 417 -7.63 6.68 -32.61
CA ARG A 417 -6.72 5.67 -33.16
C ARG A 417 -5.81 6.21 -34.25
N ILE A 418 -6.12 7.38 -34.82
CA ILE A 418 -5.27 8.03 -35.83
C ILE A 418 -3.86 8.24 -35.27
N HIS A 419 -3.74 8.76 -34.04
CA HIS A 419 -2.45 8.90 -33.36
C HIS A 419 -1.65 7.60 -33.33
N HIS A 420 -2.26 6.50 -32.87
CA HIS A 420 -1.57 5.21 -32.77
C HIS A 420 -1.16 4.67 -34.15
N PHE A 421 -2.07 4.73 -35.13
CA PHE A 421 -1.81 4.22 -36.47
C PHE A 421 -0.67 4.96 -37.16
N ILE A 422 -0.63 6.29 -37.03
CA ILE A 422 0.39 7.08 -37.69
C ILE A 422 1.74 6.97 -36.99
N SER A 423 1.76 6.94 -35.66
CA SER A 423 3.01 6.75 -34.91
C SER A 423 3.67 5.38 -35.17
N CYS A 424 2.91 4.36 -35.57
CA CYS A 424 3.48 3.04 -35.92
C CYS A 424 4.27 3.02 -37.25
N ILE A 425 4.33 4.13 -37.98
CA ILE A 425 5.10 4.24 -39.23
C ILE A 425 6.55 4.62 -38.88
N ASN A 426 7.53 3.83 -39.32
CA ASN A 426 8.94 4.14 -39.09
C ASN A 426 9.32 5.52 -39.68
N GLY A 427 9.93 6.36 -38.84
CA GLY A 427 10.32 7.73 -39.22
C GLY A 427 9.19 8.76 -39.20
N VAL A 428 8.00 8.44 -38.68
CA VAL A 428 6.89 9.39 -38.50
C VAL A 428 6.50 9.49 -37.03
N MET A 429 6.46 10.71 -36.49
CA MET A 429 6.02 11.00 -35.14
C MET A 429 4.66 11.70 -35.19
N HIS A 430 3.67 11.23 -34.45
CA HIS A 430 2.38 11.90 -34.25
C HIS A 430 2.12 12.13 -32.77
N ILE A 431 1.73 13.33 -32.36
CA ILE A 431 1.35 13.67 -30.99
C ILE A 431 0.14 14.60 -31.04
N GLY A 432 -0.75 14.55 -30.05
CA GLY A 432 -1.93 15.42 -30.01
C GLY A 432 -3.14 14.76 -30.68
N GLN A 433 -4.23 15.52 -30.76
CA GLN A 433 -5.53 15.05 -31.23
C GLN A 433 -6.37 16.21 -31.76
N ARG A 434 -7.46 15.93 -32.48
CA ARG A 434 -8.46 16.92 -32.94
C ARG A 434 -7.82 18.09 -33.68
N ASP A 435 -7.84 19.32 -33.14
CA ASP A 435 -7.28 20.52 -33.77
C ASP A 435 -5.90 20.94 -33.22
N ILE A 436 -5.25 20.07 -32.47
CA ILE A 436 -3.87 20.27 -31.98
C ILE A 436 -2.91 19.11 -32.27
N PRO A 437 -3.03 18.33 -33.37
CA PRO A 437 -2.02 17.35 -33.69
C PRO A 437 -0.69 18.04 -34.02
N TRP A 438 0.40 17.33 -33.79
CA TRP A 438 1.77 17.69 -34.12
C TRP A 438 2.45 16.48 -34.74
N VAL A 439 2.73 16.58 -36.03
CA VAL A 439 3.26 15.49 -36.85
C VAL A 439 4.63 15.86 -37.39
N ARG A 440 5.59 14.93 -37.35
CA ARG A 440 6.92 15.10 -37.95
C ARG A 440 7.28 13.90 -38.78
N ILE A 441 7.89 14.15 -39.94
CA ILE A 441 8.38 13.11 -40.85
C ILE A 441 9.90 13.26 -40.97
N SER A 442 10.62 12.15 -40.83
CA SER A 442 12.08 12.12 -40.91
C SER A 442 12.59 12.18 -42.35
N LYS A 443 13.86 12.58 -42.51
CA LYS A 443 14.57 12.55 -43.80
C LYS A 443 14.65 11.13 -44.36
N GLU A 444 14.94 10.16 -43.51
CA GLU A 444 15.02 8.74 -43.89
C GLU A 444 13.70 8.23 -44.48
N ALA A 445 12.56 8.56 -43.86
CA ALA A 445 11.26 8.17 -44.37
C ALA A 445 10.98 8.79 -45.75
N TYR A 446 11.31 10.08 -45.91
CA TYR A 446 11.16 10.78 -47.19
C TYR A 446 12.06 10.19 -48.30
N GLU A 447 13.32 9.90 -48.00
CA GLU A 447 14.31 9.30 -48.91
C GLU A 447 13.90 7.89 -49.36
N LYS A 448 13.30 7.10 -48.46
CA LYS A 448 12.71 5.79 -48.80
C LYS A 448 11.46 5.90 -49.68
N GLY A 449 10.93 7.11 -49.89
CA GLY A 449 9.79 7.38 -50.77
C GLY A 449 8.47 7.60 -50.04
N PHE A 450 8.46 7.79 -48.72
CA PHE A 450 7.23 8.12 -47.99
C PHE A 450 6.64 9.45 -48.50
N ARG A 451 5.31 9.56 -48.49
CA ARG A 451 4.48 10.65 -49.06
C ARG A 451 3.16 10.71 -48.31
N LEU A 452 2.42 11.82 -48.39
CA LEU A 452 1.15 11.95 -47.67
C LEU A 452 0.10 10.92 -48.13
N LYS A 453 0.16 10.45 -49.37
CA LYS A 453 -0.69 9.35 -49.82
C LYS A 453 -0.56 8.10 -48.93
N HIS A 454 0.67 7.74 -48.55
CA HIS A 454 0.95 6.58 -47.69
C HIS A 454 0.38 6.75 -46.27
N TYR A 455 0.31 8.00 -45.78
CA TYR A 455 -0.39 8.33 -44.53
C TYR A 455 -1.86 7.91 -44.59
N GLY A 456 -2.53 8.21 -45.70
CA GLY A 456 -3.91 7.77 -45.96
C GLY A 456 -4.04 6.25 -46.11
N GLU A 457 -3.09 5.60 -46.78
CA GLU A 457 -3.10 4.14 -46.98
C GLU A 457 -3.03 3.38 -45.66
N VAL A 458 -2.24 3.87 -44.70
CA VAL A 458 -2.18 3.33 -43.33
C VAL A 458 -3.53 3.46 -42.63
N LEU A 459 -4.16 4.63 -42.66
CA LEU A 459 -5.46 4.83 -42.02
C LEU A 459 -6.53 3.92 -42.62
N VAL A 460 -6.62 3.84 -43.95
CA VAL A 460 -7.55 2.92 -44.64
C VAL A 460 -7.31 1.47 -44.20
N ALA A 461 -6.06 0.99 -44.24
CA ALA A 461 -5.73 -0.38 -43.89
C ALA A 461 -6.04 -0.69 -42.43
N LYS A 462 -5.63 0.18 -41.51
CA LYS A 462 -5.74 -0.04 -40.07
C LYS A 462 -7.15 0.09 -39.53
N PHE A 463 -7.96 1.03 -40.04
CA PHE A 463 -9.36 1.09 -39.64
C PHE A 463 -10.13 -0.15 -40.08
N LYS A 464 -9.87 -0.69 -41.28
CA LYS A 464 -10.50 -1.93 -41.75
C LYS A 464 -9.99 -3.16 -41.02
N GLU A 465 -8.71 -3.19 -40.67
CA GLU A 465 -8.12 -4.33 -39.95
C GLU A 465 -8.57 -4.38 -38.49
N ASP A 466 -8.40 -3.27 -37.75
CA ASP A 466 -8.69 -3.23 -36.32
C ASP A 466 -10.21 -3.20 -36.07
N PHE A 467 -10.97 -2.51 -36.92
CA PHE A 467 -12.42 -2.27 -36.72
C PHE A 467 -13.31 -2.87 -37.82
N GLY A 468 -12.86 -3.91 -38.53
CA GLY A 468 -13.60 -4.50 -39.65
C GLY A 468 -14.98 -5.07 -39.33
N ALA A 469 -15.32 -5.26 -38.06
CA ALA A 469 -16.67 -5.61 -37.62
C ALA A 469 -17.65 -4.41 -37.60
N LEU A 470 -17.10 -3.19 -37.47
CA LEU A 470 -17.85 -1.93 -37.40
C LEU A 470 -17.75 -1.12 -38.69
N VAL A 471 -16.58 -1.13 -39.34
CA VAL A 471 -16.23 -0.26 -40.47
C VAL A 471 -16.06 -1.10 -41.73
N ASP A 472 -16.97 -0.92 -42.68
CA ASP A 472 -16.98 -1.61 -43.97
C ASP A 472 -16.17 -0.84 -45.04
N LYS A 473 -16.32 0.49 -45.07
CA LYS A 473 -15.66 1.39 -46.03
C LYS A 473 -14.91 2.50 -45.33
N VAL A 474 -13.75 2.87 -45.86
CA VAL A 474 -12.94 3.99 -45.37
C VAL A 474 -12.49 4.87 -46.53
N GLN A 475 -12.69 6.18 -46.40
CA GLN A 475 -12.18 7.20 -47.30
C GLN A 475 -11.35 8.20 -46.49
N VAL A 476 -10.19 8.61 -47.02
CA VAL A 476 -9.31 9.57 -46.35
C VAL A 476 -9.08 10.77 -47.26
N LYS A 477 -9.23 11.97 -46.71
CA LYS A 477 -8.90 13.23 -47.37
C LYS A 477 -7.81 13.93 -46.57
N ILE A 478 -6.71 14.25 -47.24
CA ILE A 478 -5.56 14.96 -46.67
C ILE A 478 -5.47 16.32 -47.36
N VAL A 479 -5.42 17.39 -46.58
CA VAL A 479 -5.43 18.77 -47.08
C VAL A 479 -4.20 19.50 -46.55
N THR A 480 -3.41 20.10 -47.44
CA THR A 480 -2.20 20.87 -47.11
C THR A 480 -2.22 22.28 -47.67
N ASP A 481 -3.33 22.69 -48.30
CA ASP A 481 -3.59 24.08 -48.67
C ASP A 481 -4.08 24.88 -47.45
N GLN A 482 -3.40 25.98 -47.11
CA GLN A 482 -3.68 26.77 -45.91
C GLN A 482 -5.13 27.27 -45.83
N ALA A 483 -5.67 27.83 -46.92
CA ALA A 483 -7.00 28.42 -46.93
C ALA A 483 -8.10 27.34 -46.74
N GLN A 484 -7.91 26.17 -47.36
CA GLN A 484 -8.83 25.05 -47.19
C GLN A 484 -8.72 24.40 -45.81
N VAL A 485 -7.52 24.27 -45.24
CA VAL A 485 -7.33 23.77 -43.87
C VAL A 485 -8.06 24.67 -42.88
N GLU A 486 -7.92 25.99 -42.97
CA GLU A 486 -8.61 26.93 -42.08
C GLU A 486 -10.14 26.89 -42.23
N ALA A 487 -10.65 26.69 -43.44
CA ALA A 487 -12.08 26.56 -43.69
C ALA A 487 -12.66 25.27 -43.07
N LEU A 488 -12.02 24.13 -43.34
CA LEU A 488 -12.44 22.83 -42.80
C LEU A 488 -12.25 22.73 -41.29
N LEU A 489 -11.25 23.42 -40.73
CA LEU A 489 -11.04 23.49 -39.29
C LEU A 489 -12.23 24.11 -38.55
N LYS A 490 -12.90 25.10 -39.14
CA LYS A 490 -14.11 25.71 -38.54
C LYS A 490 -15.24 24.67 -38.44
N GLU A 491 -15.47 23.92 -39.50
CA GLU A 491 -16.44 22.81 -39.51
C GLU A 491 -16.05 21.72 -38.49
N ALA A 492 -14.78 21.34 -38.46
CA ALA A 492 -14.27 20.34 -37.51
C ALA A 492 -14.51 20.77 -36.06
N ARG A 493 -14.25 22.04 -35.72
CA ARG A 493 -14.50 22.60 -34.37
C ARG A 493 -15.97 22.59 -33.98
N GLU A 494 -16.88 22.82 -34.92
CA GLU A 494 -18.32 22.69 -34.65
C GLU A 494 -18.71 21.23 -34.32
N ILE A 495 -18.14 20.27 -35.05
CA ILE A 495 -18.34 18.84 -34.78
C ILE A 495 -17.73 18.45 -33.43
N TYR A 496 -16.51 18.90 -33.12
CA TYR A 496 -15.89 18.66 -31.81
C TYR A 496 -16.74 19.24 -30.69
N ARG A 497 -17.25 20.48 -30.84
CA ARG A 497 -18.14 21.09 -29.85
C ARG A 497 -19.43 20.29 -29.67
N ALA A 498 -20.07 19.84 -30.76
CA ALA A 498 -21.27 19.02 -30.70
C ALA A 498 -21.02 17.65 -30.02
N ARG A 499 -19.84 17.05 -30.23
CA ARG A 499 -19.42 15.82 -29.54
C ARG A 499 -19.19 16.06 -28.06
N ASP A 500 -18.50 17.14 -27.71
CA ASP A 500 -18.23 17.51 -26.33
C ASP A 500 -19.53 17.81 -25.56
N GLU A 501 -20.46 18.53 -26.18
CA GLU A 501 -21.80 18.78 -25.64
C GLU A 501 -22.59 17.48 -25.43
N ARG A 502 -22.49 16.51 -26.35
CA ARG A 502 -23.16 15.20 -26.23
C ARG A 502 -22.56 14.36 -25.11
N VAL A 503 -21.23 14.23 -25.04
CA VAL A 503 -20.54 13.46 -24.00
C VAL A 503 -20.75 14.09 -22.61
N MET A 504 -20.77 15.42 -22.52
CA MET A 504 -21.04 16.16 -21.28
C MET A 504 -22.51 16.03 -20.83
N GLY A 505 -23.42 15.73 -21.76
CA GLY A 505 -24.86 15.58 -21.51
C GLY A 505 -25.33 14.16 -21.16
N MET A 506 -24.52 13.12 -21.43
CA MET A 506 -24.93 11.72 -21.19
C MET A 506 -24.96 11.40 -19.69
N LYS A 507 -26.11 10.91 -19.22
CA LYS A 507 -26.30 10.43 -17.86
C LYS A 507 -26.53 8.93 -17.82
N ASP A 508 -26.31 8.34 -16.65
CA ASP A 508 -26.53 6.91 -16.45
C ASP A 508 -28.02 6.55 -16.51
N GLU A 509 -28.92 7.52 -16.31
CA GLU A 509 -30.36 7.36 -16.52
C GLU A 509 -30.75 7.29 -18.00
N ASP A 510 -29.94 7.83 -18.90
CA ASP A 510 -30.24 7.90 -20.34
C ASP A 510 -29.95 6.57 -21.06
N VAL A 511 -29.38 5.58 -20.36
CA VAL A 511 -29.01 4.27 -20.91
C VAL A 511 -29.63 3.12 -20.10
N ASP A 512 -30.09 2.09 -20.82
CA ASP A 512 -30.64 0.85 -20.24
C ASP A 512 -29.60 -0.26 -20.06
N THR A 513 -28.41 -0.06 -20.64
CA THR A 513 -27.32 -1.04 -20.68
C THR A 513 -26.02 -0.40 -20.22
N PHE A 514 -25.36 -1.03 -19.24
CA PHE A 514 -23.97 -0.76 -18.89
C PHE A 514 -23.05 -1.76 -19.57
N TYR A 515 -21.74 -1.57 -19.42
CA TYR A 515 -20.77 -2.54 -19.91
C TYR A 515 -19.89 -3.05 -18.79
N SER A 516 -19.57 -4.33 -18.80
CA SER A 516 -18.52 -4.86 -17.95
C SER A 516 -17.14 -4.71 -18.61
N CYS A 517 -16.09 -4.80 -17.79
CA CYS A 517 -14.75 -5.08 -18.25
C CYS A 517 -14.10 -6.09 -17.31
N ILE A 518 -13.78 -7.28 -17.84
CA ILE A 518 -13.05 -8.35 -17.12
C ILE A 518 -11.60 -8.50 -17.59
N LEU A 519 -11.08 -7.54 -18.36
CA LEU A 519 -9.72 -7.58 -18.90
C LEU A 519 -8.66 -7.77 -17.79
N CYS A 520 -8.91 -7.16 -16.64
CA CYS A 520 -8.05 -7.22 -15.47
C CYS A 520 -8.14 -8.54 -14.70
N GLN A 521 -9.05 -9.47 -15.04
CA GLN A 521 -9.08 -10.81 -14.44
C GLN A 521 -7.85 -11.64 -14.78
N SER A 522 -7.08 -11.23 -15.79
CA SER A 522 -5.74 -11.73 -16.06
C SER A 522 -4.81 -11.68 -14.83
N TYR A 523 -4.98 -10.70 -13.92
CA TYR A 523 -4.17 -10.54 -12.70
C TYR A 523 -4.99 -10.35 -11.40
N ALA A 524 -6.27 -10.00 -11.49
CA ALA A 524 -7.21 -9.88 -10.37
C ALA A 524 -8.42 -10.80 -10.64
N PRO A 525 -8.33 -12.13 -10.37
CA PRO A 525 -9.21 -13.14 -10.94
C PRO A 525 -10.71 -12.97 -10.66
N ASN A 526 -11.06 -12.27 -9.58
CA ASN A 526 -12.44 -12.04 -9.16
C ASN A 526 -12.90 -10.59 -9.41
N HIS A 527 -12.05 -9.75 -9.98
CA HIS A 527 -12.36 -8.35 -10.24
C HIS A 527 -13.27 -8.21 -11.47
N VAL A 528 -14.26 -7.33 -11.36
CA VAL A 528 -15.19 -6.99 -12.45
C VAL A 528 -15.41 -5.49 -12.41
N CYS A 529 -15.04 -4.78 -13.48
CA CYS A 529 -15.44 -3.38 -13.64
C CYS A 529 -16.83 -3.32 -14.27
N ILE A 530 -17.70 -2.44 -13.77
CA ILE A 530 -18.93 -2.01 -14.44
C ILE A 530 -18.71 -0.55 -14.86
N VAL A 531 -18.83 -0.29 -16.15
CA VAL A 531 -18.55 0.99 -16.81
C VAL A 531 -19.87 1.59 -17.28
N THR A 532 -20.07 2.86 -16.96
CA THR A 532 -21.30 3.65 -17.23
C THR A 532 -20.92 4.98 -17.87
N PRO A 533 -21.86 5.73 -18.47
CA PRO A 533 -21.59 7.05 -19.00
C PRO A 533 -20.92 8.01 -17.99
N GLN A 534 -21.34 7.99 -16.73
CA GLN A 534 -20.85 8.89 -15.67
C GLN A 534 -19.79 8.26 -14.76
N ARG A 535 -19.51 6.97 -14.91
CA ARG A 535 -18.48 6.23 -14.16
C ARG A 535 -17.64 5.38 -15.11
N LEU A 536 -16.49 5.94 -15.51
CA LEU A 536 -15.50 5.27 -16.35
C LEU A 536 -14.92 4.02 -15.67
N GLY A 537 -14.30 3.14 -16.47
CA GLY A 537 -13.45 2.09 -15.92
C GLY A 537 -12.33 2.70 -15.07
N LEU A 538 -12.05 2.11 -13.91
CA LEU A 538 -11.12 2.67 -12.92
C LEU A 538 -9.69 2.86 -13.45
N CYS A 539 -9.32 2.18 -14.53
CA CYS A 539 -8.04 2.37 -15.23
C CYS A 539 -7.96 3.70 -15.99
N GLY A 540 -9.08 4.42 -16.13
CA GLY A 540 -9.21 5.66 -16.90
C GLY A 540 -9.15 5.46 -18.42
N ALA A 541 -8.93 4.23 -18.91
CA ALA A 541 -8.69 3.94 -20.32
C ALA A 541 -9.92 3.40 -21.07
N TYR A 542 -10.98 3.01 -20.36
CA TYR A 542 -12.20 2.45 -20.95
C TYR A 542 -13.41 3.28 -20.50
N THR A 543 -13.99 4.01 -21.46
CA THR A 543 -15.28 4.70 -21.32
C THR A 543 -16.43 3.74 -21.66
N TRP A 544 -17.67 4.15 -21.36
CA TRP A 544 -18.86 3.38 -21.77
C TRP A 544 -18.93 3.17 -23.29
N LEU A 545 -18.53 4.19 -24.07
CA LEU A 545 -18.46 4.11 -25.53
C LEU A 545 -17.35 3.15 -26.00
N ASP A 546 -16.18 3.18 -25.35
CA ASP A 546 -15.08 2.25 -25.67
C ASP A 546 -15.49 0.79 -25.41
N CYS A 547 -16.17 0.53 -24.30
CA CYS A 547 -16.67 -0.80 -23.98
C CYS A 547 -17.75 -1.27 -24.97
N GLY A 548 -18.62 -0.36 -25.40
CA GLY A 548 -19.63 -0.64 -26.43
C GLY A 548 -19.01 -0.98 -27.77
N ALA A 549 -18.06 -0.16 -28.23
CA ALA A 549 -17.31 -0.44 -29.46
C ALA A 549 -16.56 -1.77 -29.35
N SER A 550 -15.88 -2.02 -28.22
CA SER A 550 -15.13 -3.26 -28.00
C SER A 550 -16.01 -4.52 -28.05
N TYR A 551 -17.23 -4.46 -27.50
CA TYR A 551 -18.16 -5.58 -27.56
C TYR A 551 -18.70 -5.85 -28.98
N GLU A 552 -19.04 -4.80 -29.72
CA GLU A 552 -19.50 -4.93 -31.12
C GLU A 552 -18.38 -5.48 -32.03
N MET A 553 -17.12 -5.19 -31.70
CA MET A 553 -15.95 -5.74 -32.38
C MET A 553 -15.72 -7.22 -32.08
N ASP A 554 -15.77 -7.59 -30.80
CA ASP A 554 -15.60 -8.97 -30.35
C ASP A 554 -16.64 -9.32 -29.27
N PRO A 555 -17.76 -9.97 -29.67
CA PRO A 555 -18.78 -10.42 -28.73
C PRO A 555 -18.26 -11.44 -27.72
N HIS A 556 -17.11 -12.09 -27.97
CA HIS A 556 -16.43 -13.00 -27.06
C HIS A 556 -15.35 -12.33 -26.20
N GLY A 557 -15.06 -11.05 -26.43
CA GLY A 557 -14.06 -10.25 -25.72
C GLY A 557 -14.38 -9.92 -24.25
N PRO A 558 -13.49 -9.19 -23.55
CA PRO A 558 -13.58 -8.93 -22.11
C PRO A 558 -14.65 -7.89 -21.72
N ASN A 559 -15.23 -7.20 -22.69
CA ASN A 559 -16.31 -6.25 -22.46
C ASN A 559 -17.64 -6.89 -22.84
N LYS A 560 -18.59 -6.95 -21.91
CA LYS A 560 -19.93 -7.51 -22.14
C LYS A 560 -21.01 -6.47 -21.85
N PRO A 561 -22.10 -6.42 -22.61
CA PRO A 561 -23.26 -5.63 -22.22
C PRO A 561 -23.88 -6.24 -20.96
N VAL A 562 -24.19 -5.37 -20.01
CA VAL A 562 -24.84 -5.71 -18.75
C VAL A 562 -26.16 -4.92 -18.72
N PRO A 563 -27.30 -5.57 -19.06
CA PRO A 563 -28.60 -4.95 -18.93
C PRO A 563 -28.84 -4.54 -17.48
N LYS A 564 -29.30 -3.31 -17.23
CA LYS A 564 -29.55 -2.84 -15.86
C LYS A 564 -30.57 -3.76 -15.17
N GLY A 565 -31.65 -4.13 -15.84
CA GLY A 565 -32.75 -4.88 -15.23
C GLY A 565 -33.52 -4.01 -14.22
N LEU A 566 -34.10 -4.62 -13.18
CA LEU A 566 -34.83 -3.87 -12.15
C LEU A 566 -33.85 -2.97 -11.36
N CYS A 567 -34.12 -1.67 -11.32
CA CYS A 567 -33.45 -0.77 -10.40
C CYS A 567 -33.92 -1.09 -8.98
N LEU A 568 -33.00 -1.58 -8.15
CA LEU A 568 -33.25 -1.95 -6.76
C LEU A 568 -33.15 -0.72 -5.87
N ASP A 569 -32.16 0.14 -6.14
CA ASP A 569 -31.98 1.41 -5.45
C ASP A 569 -31.38 2.48 -6.40
N PRO A 570 -32.16 3.51 -6.78
CA PRO A 570 -31.68 4.56 -7.68
C PRO A 570 -30.70 5.55 -7.02
N VAL A 571 -30.66 5.63 -5.68
CA VAL A 571 -29.75 6.52 -4.94
C VAL A 571 -28.37 5.88 -4.79
N LEU A 572 -28.32 4.59 -4.50
CA LEU A 572 -27.07 3.83 -4.43
C LEU A 572 -26.55 3.43 -5.80
N GLY A 573 -27.40 3.48 -6.83
CA GLY A 573 -27.10 2.96 -8.15
C GLY A 573 -26.97 1.44 -8.10
N GLU A 574 -28.02 0.75 -7.64
CA GLU A 574 -28.05 -0.70 -7.59
C GLU A 574 -29.12 -1.25 -8.56
N TRP A 575 -28.72 -2.21 -9.38
CA TRP A 575 -29.63 -2.89 -10.28
C TRP A 575 -29.44 -4.40 -10.25
N GLN A 576 -30.55 -5.12 -10.37
CA GLN A 576 -30.58 -6.58 -10.31
C GLN A 576 -29.69 -7.21 -11.39
N GLY A 577 -29.75 -6.73 -12.63
CA GLY A 577 -28.98 -7.30 -13.73
C GLY A 577 -27.47 -7.10 -13.58
N VAL A 578 -27.07 -6.00 -12.95
CA VAL A 578 -25.66 -5.72 -12.63
C VAL A 578 -25.15 -6.69 -11.56
N ASN A 579 -25.91 -6.89 -10.48
CA ASN A 579 -25.55 -7.83 -9.41
C ASN A 579 -25.47 -9.28 -9.90
N GLU A 580 -26.43 -9.72 -10.71
CA GLU A 580 -26.43 -11.06 -11.30
C GLU A 580 -25.19 -11.31 -12.15
N TYR A 581 -24.80 -10.34 -12.97
CA TYR A 581 -23.59 -10.41 -13.78
C TYR A 581 -22.33 -10.46 -12.93
N VAL A 582 -22.19 -9.53 -11.97
CA VAL A 582 -21.01 -9.44 -11.08
C VAL A 582 -20.81 -10.73 -10.30
N ARG A 583 -21.88 -11.35 -9.81
CA ARG A 583 -21.81 -12.65 -9.11
C ARG A 583 -21.22 -13.75 -9.97
N VAL A 584 -21.65 -13.86 -11.23
CA VAL A 584 -21.11 -14.87 -12.16
C VAL A 584 -19.68 -14.55 -12.54
N ALA A 585 -19.43 -13.30 -12.96
CA ALA A 585 -18.12 -12.87 -13.46
C ALA A 585 -17.03 -12.85 -12.38
N SER A 586 -17.38 -12.70 -11.10
CA SER A 586 -16.43 -12.74 -9.97
C SER A 586 -16.21 -14.14 -9.37
N ASN A 587 -16.67 -15.20 -10.02
CA ASN A 587 -16.66 -16.58 -9.49
C ASN A 587 -17.41 -16.73 -8.16
N GLY A 588 -18.47 -15.93 -7.94
CA GLY A 588 -19.29 -15.95 -6.73
C GLY A 588 -18.72 -15.17 -5.55
N ASN A 589 -17.63 -14.42 -5.71
CA ASN A 589 -17.01 -13.68 -4.60
C ASN A 589 -17.67 -12.33 -4.31
N LEU A 590 -18.35 -11.73 -5.28
CA LEU A 590 -19.06 -10.47 -5.14
C LEU A 590 -20.54 -10.69 -5.47
N GLU A 591 -21.43 -10.41 -4.51
CA GLU A 591 -22.87 -10.65 -4.70
C GLU A 591 -23.63 -9.40 -5.14
N ARG A 592 -23.13 -8.21 -4.78
CA ARG A 592 -23.79 -6.92 -4.99
C ARG A 592 -22.76 -5.82 -5.29
N VAL A 593 -23.18 -4.77 -6.00
CA VAL A 593 -22.37 -3.56 -6.21
C VAL A 593 -23.26 -2.32 -6.27
N SER A 594 -22.90 -1.29 -5.50
CA SER A 594 -23.54 0.02 -5.56
C SER A 594 -22.71 0.98 -6.41
N MET A 595 -23.31 1.52 -7.47
CA MET A 595 -22.60 2.33 -8.46
C MET A 595 -22.39 3.80 -8.03
N TYR A 596 -23.16 4.31 -7.07
CA TYR A 596 -23.11 5.71 -6.61
C TYR A 596 -22.87 5.83 -5.11
N SER A 597 -22.61 4.71 -4.42
CA SER A 597 -22.32 4.69 -3.00
C SER A 597 -20.99 4.04 -2.73
N ILE A 598 -20.09 4.81 -2.12
CA ILE A 598 -18.89 4.29 -1.46
C ILE A 598 -19.19 3.82 -0.03
N MET A 599 -20.47 3.80 0.39
CA MET A 599 -20.93 3.57 1.76
C MET A 599 -21.78 2.30 1.93
N GLN A 600 -22.39 1.76 0.86
CA GLN A 600 -23.17 0.53 0.90
C GLN A 600 -22.76 -0.40 -0.24
N ASP A 601 -22.34 -1.62 0.09
CA ASP A 601 -21.54 -2.51 -0.77
C ASP A 601 -20.23 -1.89 -1.37
N PRO A 602 -19.43 -1.10 -0.61
CA PRO A 602 -18.03 -0.77 -0.89
C PRO A 602 -17.11 -1.66 -0.03
N GLN A 603 -15.78 -1.60 -0.20
CA GLN A 603 -14.85 -2.24 0.73
C GLN A 603 -14.52 -1.30 1.91
N THR A 604 -14.90 -1.59 3.17
CA THR A 604 -14.57 -0.75 4.36
C THR A 604 -14.54 -1.48 5.72
N SER A 605 -13.64 -1.03 6.63
CA SER A 605 -13.44 -1.49 8.03
C SER A 605 -13.93 -0.49 9.10
N CYS A 606 -14.53 -0.92 10.22
CA CYS A 606 -15.18 -0.01 11.22
C CYS A 606 -15.14 -0.52 12.68
N VAL A 607 -15.57 0.32 13.66
CA VAL A 607 -15.73 -0.02 15.09
C VAL A 607 -17.18 0.11 15.56
N VAL A 608 -17.57 -0.52 16.67
CA VAL A 608 -18.93 -0.36 17.23
C VAL A 608 -19.15 1.01 17.89
N GLY A 609 -20.40 1.46 17.98
CA GLY A 609 -20.75 2.84 18.38
C GLY A 609 -20.43 3.24 19.82
N ASP A 610 -20.30 2.28 20.74
CA ASP A 610 -19.90 2.49 22.14
C ASP A 610 -18.39 2.65 22.32
N THR A 611 -17.60 2.53 21.24
CA THR A 611 -16.17 2.82 21.25
C THR A 611 -15.91 4.29 21.58
N GLU A 612 -15.17 4.57 22.65
CA GLU A 612 -14.86 5.93 23.09
C GLU A 612 -13.57 6.45 22.43
N LEU A 613 -13.67 7.64 21.83
CA LEU A 613 -12.55 8.41 21.32
C LEU A 613 -12.33 9.63 22.21
N ILE A 614 -11.12 10.17 22.25
CA ILE A 614 -10.90 11.49 22.86
C ILE A 614 -11.16 12.55 21.79
N ILE A 615 -12.29 13.24 21.91
CA ILE A 615 -12.75 14.29 20.99
C ILE A 615 -12.78 15.60 21.76
N ASP A 616 -12.07 16.63 21.27
CA ASP A 616 -11.93 17.94 21.92
C ASP A 616 -11.48 17.84 23.40
N GLY A 617 -10.62 16.86 23.68
CA GLY A 617 -10.10 16.61 25.02
C GLY A 617 -11.06 15.89 25.98
N VAL A 618 -12.19 15.36 25.50
CA VAL A 618 -13.17 14.63 26.30
C VAL A 618 -13.44 13.25 25.68
N PRO A 619 -13.52 12.16 26.47
CA PRO A 619 -13.94 10.87 25.95
C PRO A 619 -15.42 10.91 25.53
N MET A 620 -15.68 10.54 24.28
CA MET A 620 -17.02 10.50 23.69
C MET A 620 -17.19 9.22 22.86
N PRO A 621 -18.32 8.50 22.98
CA PRO A 621 -18.63 7.38 22.10
C PRO A 621 -18.71 7.86 20.64
N ILE A 622 -18.05 7.14 19.74
CA ILE A 622 -17.98 7.47 18.31
C ILE A 622 -19.37 7.54 17.66
N GLY A 623 -20.28 6.64 18.03
CA GLY A 623 -21.66 6.65 17.53
C GLY A 623 -22.44 7.88 17.99
N GLU A 624 -22.23 8.31 19.24
CA GLU A 624 -22.85 9.53 19.78
C GLU A 624 -22.35 10.78 19.05
N PHE A 625 -21.05 10.85 18.78
CA PHE A 625 -20.46 11.97 18.04
C PHE A 625 -20.98 12.06 16.60
N ILE A 626 -21.00 10.94 15.88
CA ILE A 626 -21.40 10.89 14.48
C ILE A 626 -22.89 11.19 14.32
N GLU A 627 -23.75 10.58 15.14
CA GLU A 627 -25.20 10.82 15.06
C GLU A 627 -25.57 12.27 15.45
N ARG A 628 -24.80 12.92 16.36
CA ARG A 628 -24.98 14.35 16.69
C ARG A 628 -24.70 15.31 15.53
N HIS A 629 -23.78 14.96 14.65
CA HIS A 629 -23.35 15.81 13.54
C HIS A 629 -23.95 15.38 12.20
N ARG A 630 -24.91 14.46 12.23
CA ARG A 630 -25.56 13.95 11.02
C ARG A 630 -26.23 15.08 10.24
N GLY A 631 -25.89 15.19 8.94
CA GLY A 631 -26.49 16.15 8.03
C GLY A 631 -25.99 17.59 8.17
N GLY A 632 -24.87 17.83 8.87
CA GLY A 632 -24.22 19.14 8.95
C GLY A 632 -22.70 19.05 8.92
N GLU A 633 -22.01 20.17 8.70
CA GLU A 633 -20.54 20.21 8.55
C GLU A 633 -19.78 20.62 9.83
N ARG A 634 -20.49 20.89 10.93
CA ARG A 634 -19.87 21.35 12.19
C ARG A 634 -18.91 20.34 12.83
N TYR A 635 -18.92 19.08 12.39
CA TYR A 635 -17.97 18.08 12.87
C TYR A 635 -16.52 18.44 12.51
N ARG A 636 -16.29 19.30 11.49
CA ARG A 636 -14.95 19.75 11.08
C ARG A 636 -14.27 20.63 12.10
N ASP A 637 -15.02 21.22 13.04
CA ASP A 637 -14.48 22.01 14.14
C ASP A 637 -13.89 21.13 15.26
N ALA A 638 -14.23 19.83 15.26
CA ALA A 638 -13.81 18.89 16.28
C ALA A 638 -12.43 18.29 15.97
N GLN A 639 -11.67 17.99 17.03
CA GLN A 639 -10.37 17.35 16.95
C GLN A 639 -10.37 16.00 17.68
N VAL A 640 -9.76 14.98 17.09
CA VAL A 640 -9.64 13.63 17.67
C VAL A 640 -8.18 13.34 18.01
N LEU A 641 -7.97 12.67 19.14
CA LEU A 641 -6.64 12.25 19.56
C LEU A 641 -6.07 11.13 18.69
N THR A 642 -4.86 11.35 18.20
CA THR A 642 -4.06 10.46 17.38
C THR A 642 -2.59 10.43 17.85
N LEU A 643 -1.72 9.76 17.10
CA LEU A 643 -0.30 9.62 17.36
C LEU A 643 0.54 10.16 16.19
N ARG A 644 1.40 11.15 16.46
CA ARG A 644 2.38 11.70 15.50
C ARG A 644 3.78 11.58 16.09
N GLU A 645 4.70 10.93 15.38
CA GLU A 645 6.11 10.79 15.82
C GLU A 645 6.25 10.25 17.27
N GLY A 646 5.35 9.34 17.66
CA GLY A 646 5.32 8.76 19.00
C GLY A 646 4.76 9.65 20.10
N LYS A 647 4.24 10.84 19.78
CA LYS A 647 3.57 11.78 20.71
C LYS A 647 2.07 11.85 20.42
N ALA A 648 1.27 12.03 21.47
CA ALA A 648 -0.16 12.19 21.31
C ALA A 648 -0.46 13.57 20.68
N HIS A 649 -1.29 13.60 19.64
CA HIS A 649 -1.63 14.79 18.86
C HIS A 649 -3.14 14.89 18.68
N ALA A 650 -3.70 16.10 18.60
CA ALA A 650 -5.11 16.31 18.28
C ALA A 650 -5.22 16.74 16.81
N GLU A 651 -6.03 16.03 16.03
CA GLU A 651 -6.12 16.23 14.58
C GLU A 651 -7.58 16.53 14.18
N PRO A 652 -7.85 17.50 13.29
CA PRO A 652 -9.20 17.82 12.86
C PRO A 652 -9.89 16.66 12.14
N VAL A 653 -11.20 16.55 12.33
CA VAL A 653 -12.03 15.56 11.64
C VAL A 653 -12.43 16.06 10.25
N VAL A 654 -12.21 15.25 9.21
CA VAL A 654 -12.56 15.59 7.83
C VAL A 654 -13.76 14.80 7.30
N ALA A 655 -13.95 13.56 7.79
CA ALA A 655 -15.09 12.73 7.40
C ALA A 655 -15.61 11.87 8.55
N LEU A 656 -16.92 11.59 8.49
CA LEU A 656 -17.64 10.72 9.39
C LEU A 656 -18.29 9.60 8.59
N GLN A 657 -18.19 8.36 9.07
CA GLN A 657 -18.71 7.19 8.38
C GLN A 657 -19.54 6.33 9.32
N ARG A 658 -20.64 5.78 8.80
CA ARG A 658 -21.48 4.80 9.50
C ARG A 658 -21.99 3.76 8.52
N PHE A 659 -22.09 2.52 8.98
CA PHE A 659 -22.47 1.36 8.18
C PHE A 659 -23.32 0.40 9.00
N GLU A 660 -24.07 -0.48 8.34
CA GLU A 660 -24.68 -1.61 9.04
C GLU A 660 -23.59 -2.52 9.60
N ALA A 661 -23.76 -2.97 10.85
CA ALA A 661 -22.82 -3.90 11.44
C ALA A 661 -22.91 -5.27 10.74
N PRO A 662 -21.77 -5.90 10.41
CA PRO A 662 -21.75 -7.25 9.86
C PRO A 662 -22.24 -8.28 10.89
N ASP A 663 -22.55 -9.48 10.39
CA ASP A 663 -22.98 -10.63 11.20
C ASP A 663 -21.90 -11.12 12.17
N GLU A 664 -20.62 -10.84 11.90
CA GLU A 664 -19.50 -11.26 12.72
C GLU A 664 -18.52 -10.11 12.96
N LEU A 665 -18.20 -9.85 14.22
CA LEU A 665 -17.23 -8.85 14.67
C LEU A 665 -16.08 -9.54 15.43
N ILE A 666 -14.98 -8.82 15.66
CA ILE A 666 -13.88 -9.26 16.50
C ILE A 666 -13.89 -8.44 17.79
N CYS A 667 -13.71 -9.09 18.94
CA CYS A 667 -13.47 -8.46 20.23
C CYS A 667 -12.03 -8.74 20.67
N LEU A 668 -11.26 -7.67 20.85
CA LEU A 668 -9.89 -7.70 21.37
C LEU A 668 -9.89 -7.26 22.83
N GLU A 669 -9.19 -8.01 23.68
CA GLU A 669 -8.92 -7.63 25.07
C GLU A 669 -7.42 -7.58 25.33
N THR A 670 -6.99 -6.59 26.12
CA THR A 670 -5.58 -6.41 26.47
C THR A 670 -5.33 -6.51 27.98
N LYS A 671 -4.07 -6.66 28.35
CA LYS A 671 -3.62 -6.79 29.74
C LYS A 671 -3.90 -5.53 30.59
N SER A 672 -3.91 -4.34 29.99
CA SER A 672 -4.34 -3.12 30.69
C SER A 672 -5.86 -3.05 30.94
N GLY A 673 -6.63 -3.97 30.35
CA GLY A 673 -8.09 -4.01 30.40
C GLY A 673 -8.77 -3.15 29.32
N ALA A 674 -8.03 -2.74 28.29
CA ALA A 674 -8.65 -2.17 27.09
C ALA A 674 -9.42 -3.27 26.36
N GLN A 675 -10.61 -2.93 25.90
CA GLN A 675 -11.46 -3.81 25.10
C GLN A 675 -11.90 -3.05 23.87
N LEU A 676 -11.81 -3.65 22.69
CA LEU A 676 -12.22 -3.04 21.43
C LEU A 676 -12.97 -4.05 20.57
N ILE A 677 -14.15 -3.67 20.10
CA ILE A 677 -14.98 -4.48 19.21
C ILE A 677 -15.01 -3.80 17.84
N LEU A 678 -14.64 -4.53 16.79
CA LEU A 678 -14.43 -3.98 15.46
C LEU A 678 -14.67 -5.00 14.35
N THR A 679 -14.75 -4.54 13.10
CA THR A 679 -14.87 -5.43 11.95
C THR A 679 -13.57 -6.21 11.73
N LYS A 680 -13.67 -7.40 11.12
CA LYS A 680 -12.55 -8.34 10.92
C LYS A 680 -11.35 -7.72 10.21
N ASP A 681 -11.63 -6.86 9.24
CA ASP A 681 -10.68 -6.20 8.36
C ASP A 681 -10.11 -4.90 8.91
N HIS A 682 -10.49 -4.48 10.11
CA HIS A 682 -9.99 -3.24 10.70
C HIS A 682 -8.57 -3.44 11.26
N GLU A 683 -7.63 -2.55 10.89
CA GLU A 683 -6.22 -2.72 11.22
C GLU A 683 -5.81 -2.00 12.51
N LEU A 684 -5.00 -2.66 13.33
CA LEU A 684 -4.39 -2.10 14.52
C LEU A 684 -2.86 -2.08 14.39
N ALA A 685 -2.21 -1.15 15.08
CA ALA A 685 -0.75 -1.05 15.11
C ALA A 685 -0.15 -2.09 16.07
N VAL A 686 0.60 -3.06 15.53
CA VAL A 686 1.21 -4.17 16.26
C VAL A 686 2.74 -4.11 16.19
N ASP A 687 3.42 -4.20 17.34
CA ASP A 687 4.89 -4.33 17.41
C ASP A 687 5.32 -5.78 17.18
N ARG A 688 5.84 -6.05 15.99
CA ARG A 688 6.39 -7.35 15.58
C ARG A 688 7.91 -7.29 15.40
N PRO A 689 8.59 -8.44 15.25
CA PRO A 689 10.04 -8.44 15.09
C PRO A 689 10.58 -7.55 13.97
N ASP A 690 9.83 -7.43 12.87
CA ASP A 690 10.18 -6.62 11.69
C ASP A 690 9.80 -5.13 11.84
N GLY A 691 9.31 -4.71 13.01
CA GLY A 691 8.89 -3.35 13.30
C GLY A 691 7.39 -3.22 13.55
N LEU A 692 6.92 -1.97 13.54
CA LEU A 692 5.52 -1.63 13.72
C LEU A 692 4.73 -1.94 12.43
N GLN A 693 3.68 -2.75 12.52
CA GLN A 693 2.88 -3.18 11.38
C GLN A 693 1.39 -2.90 11.63
N TRP A 694 0.68 -2.54 10.57
CA TRP A 694 -0.79 -2.56 10.57
C TRP A 694 -1.26 -3.99 10.33
N VAL A 695 -2.01 -4.55 11.27
CA VAL A 695 -2.47 -5.94 11.21
C VAL A 695 -3.99 -5.96 11.39
N ARG A 696 -4.69 -6.70 10.53
CA ARG A 696 -6.14 -6.88 10.61
C ARG A 696 -6.55 -7.53 11.93
N ALA A 697 -7.70 -7.10 12.46
CA ALA A 697 -8.25 -7.61 13.72
C ALA A 697 -8.38 -9.13 13.75
N ASP A 698 -8.78 -9.76 12.65
CA ASP A 698 -8.92 -11.21 12.53
C ASP A 698 -7.60 -12.00 12.42
N GLN A 699 -6.47 -11.30 12.25
CA GLN A 699 -5.14 -11.90 12.16
C GLN A 699 -4.32 -11.72 13.45
N ILE A 700 -4.82 -10.94 14.41
CA ILE A 700 -4.15 -10.69 15.68
C ILE A 700 -4.31 -11.90 16.60
N GLN A 701 -3.24 -12.27 17.30
CA GLN A 701 -3.22 -13.41 18.21
C GLN A 701 -2.94 -12.99 19.67
N PRO A 702 -3.45 -13.74 20.67
CA PRO A 702 -3.05 -13.55 22.07
C PRO A 702 -1.53 -13.60 22.24
N GLY A 703 -0.97 -12.68 23.03
CA GLY A 703 0.47 -12.52 23.24
C GLY A 703 1.13 -11.46 22.35
N GLU A 704 0.47 -11.03 21.27
CA GLU A 704 0.91 -9.89 20.46
C GLU A 704 0.77 -8.56 21.22
N ARG A 705 1.46 -7.53 20.76
CA ARG A 705 1.59 -6.23 21.46
C ARG A 705 1.08 -5.10 20.59
N LEU A 706 0.02 -4.44 21.04
CA LEU A 706 -0.61 -3.30 20.38
C LEU A 706 -0.05 -1.99 20.91
N ILE A 707 -0.09 -0.95 20.07
CA ILE A 707 0.17 0.42 20.53
C ILE A 707 -1.03 0.93 21.32
N ALA A 708 -0.79 1.31 22.58
CA ALA A 708 -1.79 1.88 23.47
C ALA A 708 -1.32 3.21 24.08
N LEU A 709 -2.26 4.12 24.35
CA LEU A 709 -1.96 5.45 24.89
C LEU A 709 -1.32 5.37 26.29
N ARG A 710 -0.10 5.88 26.50
CA ARG A 710 0.56 5.89 27.81
C ARG A 710 0.23 7.16 28.60
N HIS A 711 0.40 8.32 27.96
CA HIS A 711 0.20 9.62 28.60
C HIS A 711 -0.72 10.47 27.74
N LEU A 712 -1.88 10.83 28.31
CA LEU A 712 -2.78 11.80 27.69
C LEU A 712 -2.33 13.22 28.06
N ARG A 713 -1.69 13.94 27.14
CA ARG A 713 -1.30 15.33 27.33
C ARG A 713 -2.35 16.24 26.72
N LEU A 714 -3.06 16.99 27.56
CA LEU A 714 -4.09 17.95 27.13
C LEU A 714 -3.93 19.27 27.88
N PRO A 715 -4.22 20.41 27.24
CA PRO A 715 -4.28 21.69 27.93
C PRO A 715 -5.41 21.65 28.97
N GLY A 716 -5.07 21.97 30.22
CA GLY A 716 -6.04 21.97 31.32
C GLY A 716 -6.94 23.20 31.25
N HIS A 717 -8.26 22.99 31.23
CA HIS A 717 -9.26 24.04 31.30
C HIS A 717 -10.10 23.89 32.57
N LEU A 718 -10.26 24.97 33.33
CA LEU A 718 -11.09 25.01 34.53
C LEU A 718 -12.34 25.85 34.26
N PRO A 719 -13.55 25.26 34.24
CA PRO A 719 -14.79 26.00 33.99
C PRO A 719 -15.12 26.93 35.17
N ALA A 720 -15.82 28.04 34.90
CA ALA A 720 -16.33 28.88 35.98
C ALA A 720 -17.47 28.16 36.71
N ILE A 721 -17.60 28.40 38.02
CA ILE A 721 -18.66 27.79 38.85
C ILE A 721 -20.05 28.11 38.28
N THR A 722 -20.23 29.33 37.76
CA THR A 722 -21.49 29.77 37.14
C THR A 722 -21.87 28.96 35.91
N ASP A 723 -20.89 28.46 35.15
CA ASP A 723 -21.12 27.69 33.93
C ASP A 723 -21.55 26.25 34.24
N LEU A 724 -21.24 25.77 35.44
CA LEU A 724 -21.62 24.46 35.92
C LEU A 724 -22.99 24.45 36.61
N LEU A 725 -23.55 25.60 36.94
CA LEU A 725 -24.84 25.73 37.60
C LEU A 725 -25.96 26.02 36.58
N PRO A 726 -27.20 25.52 36.80
CA PRO A 726 -28.34 25.86 35.95
C PRO A 726 -28.57 27.38 35.88
N LYS A 727 -28.88 27.92 34.70
CA LYS A 727 -29.04 29.37 34.49
C LYS A 727 -30.11 30.02 35.36
N ASP A 728 -31.16 29.25 35.70
CA ASP A 728 -32.27 29.65 36.56
C ASP A 728 -32.03 29.33 38.05
N PHE A 729 -30.91 28.69 38.39
CA PHE A 729 -30.52 28.47 39.78
C PHE A 729 -29.98 29.77 40.40
N ARG A 730 -30.41 30.03 41.63
CA ARG A 730 -29.91 31.13 42.46
C ARG A 730 -29.54 30.56 43.82
N SER A 731 -28.24 30.61 44.14
CA SER A 731 -27.77 30.15 45.44
C SER A 731 -28.23 31.13 46.53
N ARG A 732 -28.85 30.61 47.60
CA ARG A 732 -29.20 31.39 48.79
C ARG A 732 -28.01 31.67 49.71
N LYS A 733 -26.90 30.97 49.50
CA LYS A 733 -25.66 31.06 50.28
C LYS A 733 -24.48 31.43 49.36
N PRO A 734 -23.37 31.95 49.90
CA PRO A 734 -22.19 32.26 49.09
C PRO A 734 -21.73 31.05 48.26
N LEU A 735 -21.37 31.31 47.00
CA LEU A 735 -20.66 30.34 46.18
C LEU A 735 -19.20 30.25 46.65
N PRO A 736 -18.52 29.10 46.46
CA PRO A 736 -17.08 29.07 46.61
C PRO A 736 -16.44 30.07 45.64
N GLY A 737 -15.36 30.75 46.05
CA GLY A 737 -14.72 31.77 45.22
C GLY A 737 -14.10 31.21 43.93
N SER A 738 -13.60 29.97 43.97
CA SER A 738 -13.06 29.25 42.80
C SER A 738 -13.12 27.74 43.00
N LEU A 739 -13.02 26.98 41.91
CA LEU A 739 -12.89 25.52 41.96
C LEU A 739 -11.44 25.13 42.28
N THR A 740 -11.11 25.06 43.56
CA THR A 740 -9.77 24.68 44.04
C THR A 740 -9.57 23.16 43.99
N PRO A 741 -8.31 22.66 44.02
CA PRO A 741 -8.04 21.23 44.17
C PRO A 741 -8.75 20.59 45.37
N ASP A 742 -8.91 21.32 46.49
CA ASP A 742 -9.67 20.86 47.65
C ASP A 742 -11.15 20.58 47.34
N CYS A 743 -11.77 21.37 46.44
CA CYS A 743 -13.12 21.09 45.98
C CYS A 743 -13.20 19.74 45.27
N PHE A 744 -12.19 19.43 44.45
CA PHE A 744 -12.12 18.15 43.75
C PHE A 744 -11.78 16.98 44.67
N TYR A 745 -10.97 17.20 45.70
CA TYR A 745 -10.74 16.19 46.75
C TYR A 745 -12.04 15.80 47.47
N VAL A 746 -12.85 16.79 47.87
CA VAL A 746 -14.18 16.54 48.47
C VAL A 746 -15.11 15.82 47.49
N LEU A 747 -15.10 16.20 46.22
CA LEU A 747 -15.88 15.51 45.19
C LEU A 747 -15.42 14.06 44.97
N GLY A 748 -14.12 13.78 45.07
CA GLY A 748 -13.55 12.45 45.00
C GLY A 748 -14.00 11.55 46.16
N LEU A 749 -13.99 12.09 47.39
CA LEU A 749 -14.52 11.40 48.57
C LEU A 749 -16.03 11.14 48.46
N ILE A 750 -16.76 12.04 47.81
CA ILE A 750 -18.19 11.83 47.52
C ILE A 750 -18.38 10.75 46.46
N ALA A 751 -17.49 10.67 45.47
CA ALA A 751 -17.56 9.71 44.39
C ALA A 751 -17.23 8.26 44.85
N SER A 752 -16.50 8.10 45.95
CA SER A 752 -16.23 6.81 46.60
C SER A 752 -17.28 6.50 47.67
N ASP A 753 -17.03 6.92 48.91
CA ASP A 753 -17.83 6.60 50.10
C ASP A 753 -19.06 7.52 50.32
N GLY A 754 -19.32 8.41 49.36
CA GLY A 754 -20.41 9.36 49.43
C GLY A 754 -21.66 8.96 48.66
N CYS A 755 -22.71 9.73 48.88
CA CYS A 755 -23.94 9.66 48.10
C CYS A 755 -24.58 11.05 48.01
N ILE A 756 -25.15 11.35 46.85
CA ILE A 756 -25.91 12.56 46.59
C ILE A 756 -27.36 12.16 46.36
N THR A 757 -28.26 12.56 47.25
CA THR A 757 -29.69 12.25 47.12
C THR A 757 -30.47 13.49 46.67
N PRO A 758 -31.20 13.44 45.54
CA PRO A 758 -32.08 14.53 45.14
C PRO A 758 -33.34 14.57 46.02
N ARG A 759 -33.75 15.76 46.47
CA ARG A 759 -34.99 15.97 47.28
C ARG A 759 -35.99 16.95 46.67
N GLY A 760 -35.57 17.66 45.63
CA GLY A 760 -36.38 18.60 44.86
C GLY A 760 -35.64 18.97 43.58
N ARG A 761 -36.10 20.01 42.87
CA ARG A 761 -35.50 20.42 41.59
C ARG A 761 -33.98 20.67 41.69
N TYR A 762 -33.56 21.49 42.65
CA TYR A 762 -32.15 21.80 42.93
C TYR A 762 -31.66 21.32 44.28
N GLU A 763 -32.56 20.84 45.15
CA GLU A 763 -32.18 20.38 46.47
C GLU A 763 -31.39 19.06 46.39
N ARG A 764 -30.20 19.07 47.00
CA ARG A 764 -29.28 17.92 47.03
C ARG A 764 -28.83 17.68 48.47
N ILE A 765 -29.06 16.48 48.96
CA ILE A 765 -28.52 16.01 50.25
C ILE A 765 -27.23 15.28 49.96
N ILE A 766 -26.14 15.78 50.52
CA ILE A 766 -24.83 15.15 50.47
C ILE A 766 -24.69 14.28 51.71
N SER A 767 -24.24 13.05 51.53
CA SER A 767 -23.81 12.18 52.61
C SER A 767 -22.41 11.64 52.32
N PHE A 768 -21.60 11.54 53.37
CA PHE A 768 -20.29 10.89 53.35
C PHE A 768 -20.19 9.98 54.57
N VAL A 769 -19.81 8.72 54.36
CA VAL A 769 -19.82 7.69 55.40
C VAL A 769 -18.50 6.96 55.40
N ASN A 770 -17.73 7.06 56.49
CA ASN A 770 -16.47 6.32 56.60
C ASN A 770 -16.25 5.85 58.05
N THR A 771 -15.39 4.84 58.22
CA THR A 771 -14.98 4.31 59.53
C THR A 771 -13.77 5.02 60.12
N ASP A 772 -13.02 5.76 59.31
CA ASP A 772 -11.87 6.57 59.73
C ASP A 772 -12.33 7.96 60.21
N GLU A 773 -11.99 8.30 61.45
CA GLU A 773 -12.42 9.56 62.08
C GLU A 773 -11.62 10.76 61.56
N GLU A 774 -10.32 10.59 61.28
CA GLU A 774 -9.47 11.67 60.78
C GLU A 774 -9.91 12.11 59.39
N LEU A 775 -10.29 11.17 58.52
CA LEU A 775 -10.83 11.48 57.20
C LEU A 775 -12.17 12.24 57.29
N ILE A 776 -12.99 11.95 58.30
CA ILE A 776 -14.26 12.64 58.57
C ILE A 776 -14.00 14.08 59.05
N GLU A 777 -13.00 14.29 59.89
CA GLU A 777 -12.58 15.61 60.34
C GLU A 777 -12.01 16.43 59.19
N GLN A 778 -11.11 15.86 58.38
CA GLN A 778 -10.55 16.50 57.19
C GLN A 778 -11.64 16.87 56.18
N PHE A 779 -12.58 15.96 55.88
CA PHE A 779 -13.73 16.25 55.02
C PHE A 779 -14.51 17.44 55.58
N THR A 780 -14.78 17.44 56.89
CA THR A 780 -15.56 18.49 57.55
C THR A 780 -14.86 19.85 57.48
N GLU A 781 -13.57 19.91 57.76
CA GLU A 781 -12.76 21.13 57.73
C GLU A 781 -12.73 21.72 56.31
N ILE A 782 -12.37 20.91 55.32
CA ILE A 782 -12.29 21.35 53.92
C ILE A 782 -13.68 21.78 53.42
N TYR A 783 -14.72 21.01 53.73
CA TYR A 783 -16.09 21.33 53.35
C TYR A 783 -16.55 22.68 53.93
N GLN A 784 -16.30 22.92 55.22
CA GLN A 784 -16.70 24.18 55.88
C GLN A 784 -15.95 25.39 55.30
N ARG A 785 -14.67 25.22 54.96
CA ARG A 785 -13.87 26.25 54.29
C ARG A 785 -14.41 26.58 52.89
N LEU A 786 -14.78 25.56 52.10
CA LEU A 786 -15.28 25.74 50.73
C LEU A 786 -16.72 26.27 50.69
N PHE A 787 -17.55 25.87 51.64
CA PHE A 787 -18.98 26.16 51.65
C PHE A 787 -19.40 26.82 52.98
N PRO A 788 -18.94 28.05 53.26
CA PRO A 788 -19.28 28.75 54.49
C PRO A 788 -20.79 28.95 54.58
N GLY A 789 -21.38 28.55 55.72
CA GLY A 789 -22.83 28.60 55.96
C GLY A 789 -23.61 27.35 55.58
N TYR A 790 -22.97 26.33 54.98
CA TYR A 790 -23.56 25.00 54.81
C TYR A 790 -23.23 24.12 56.03
N ARG A 791 -24.26 23.55 56.66
CA ARG A 791 -24.11 22.74 57.88
C ARG A 791 -24.09 21.26 57.53
N LEU A 792 -23.13 20.53 58.08
CA LEU A 792 -23.11 19.07 58.10
C LEU A 792 -23.53 18.57 59.48
N THR A 793 -24.40 17.57 59.50
CA THR A 793 -24.76 16.84 60.72
C THR A 793 -23.89 15.60 60.80
N ARG A 794 -23.12 15.46 61.89
CA ARG A 794 -22.36 14.26 62.21
C ARG A 794 -23.21 13.32 63.06
N ARG A 795 -23.34 12.07 62.62
CA ARG A 795 -23.98 10.98 63.39
C ARG A 795 -22.98 9.83 63.54
N ILE A 796 -22.86 9.31 64.75
CA ILE A 796 -22.05 8.12 65.02
C ILE A 796 -23.00 6.91 65.02
N LYS A 797 -22.72 5.93 64.17
CA LYS A 797 -23.42 4.65 64.13
C LYS A 797 -22.50 3.57 64.71
N SER A 798 -22.72 3.21 65.96
CA SER A 798 -22.20 1.98 66.58
C SER A 798 -23.27 0.91 66.44
N GLY A 799 -23.08 -0.05 65.53
CA GLY A 799 -24.13 -1.00 65.19
C GLY A 799 -24.26 -2.15 66.20
N LYS A 800 -25.50 -2.61 66.39
CA LYS A 800 -25.83 -3.90 67.03
C LYS A 800 -25.52 -5.04 66.04
N PRO A 801 -25.22 -6.27 66.51
CA PRO A 801 -25.00 -7.41 65.61
C PRO A 801 -26.17 -7.58 64.64
N THR A 802 -25.88 -7.69 63.34
CA THR A 802 -26.90 -7.79 62.29
C THR A 802 -26.72 -9.08 61.50
N THR A 803 -27.80 -9.80 61.22
CA THR A 803 -27.72 -11.05 60.43
C THR A 803 -27.80 -10.74 58.94
N LEU A 804 -26.73 -11.03 58.20
CA LEU A 804 -26.66 -10.84 56.76
C LEU A 804 -26.36 -12.19 56.10
N ARG A 805 -27.28 -12.69 55.25
CA ARG A 805 -27.17 -14.00 54.58
C ARG A 805 -26.86 -15.16 55.54
N GLY A 806 -27.51 -15.18 56.72
CA GLY A 806 -27.32 -16.22 57.74
C GLY A 806 -26.05 -16.08 58.59
N ARG A 807 -25.23 -15.05 58.38
CA ARG A 807 -24.04 -14.75 59.21
C ARG A 807 -24.31 -13.53 60.09
N THR A 808 -24.02 -13.65 61.38
CA THR A 808 -24.07 -12.51 62.31
C THR A 808 -22.83 -11.64 62.10
N ILE A 809 -23.04 -10.41 61.62
CA ILE A 809 -21.99 -9.41 61.44
C ILE A 809 -22.02 -8.48 62.64
N THR A 810 -20.96 -8.51 63.44
CA THR A 810 -20.75 -7.55 64.54
C THR A 810 -19.80 -6.45 64.07
N PRO A 811 -20.23 -5.18 64.05
CA PRO A 811 -19.35 -4.07 63.70
C PRO A 811 -18.18 -3.96 64.68
N THR A 812 -16.95 -3.92 64.17
CA THR A 812 -15.72 -3.84 64.99
C THR A 812 -15.21 -2.41 65.19
N LYS A 813 -15.68 -1.45 64.39
CA LYS A 813 -15.34 -0.03 64.45
C LYS A 813 -16.62 0.82 64.39
N PRO A 814 -16.67 1.99 65.06
CA PRO A 814 -17.75 2.95 64.85
C PRO A 814 -17.72 3.47 63.40
N CYS A 815 -18.91 3.76 62.86
CA CYS A 815 -19.06 4.33 61.53
C CYS A 815 -19.60 5.77 61.66
N PHE A 816 -18.93 6.72 61.03
CA PHE A 816 -19.29 8.14 61.08
C PHE A 816 -20.05 8.52 59.82
N HIS A 817 -21.22 9.12 59.99
CA HIS A 817 -22.07 9.57 58.90
C HIS A 817 -22.21 11.09 58.95
N LEU A 818 -21.64 11.77 57.96
CA LEU A 818 -21.88 13.18 57.71
C LEU A 818 -23.03 13.33 56.72
N SER A 819 -23.99 14.20 57.01
CA SER A 819 -25.06 14.53 56.05
C SER A 819 -25.50 15.99 56.15
N GLY A 820 -25.76 16.63 55.00
CA GLY A 820 -26.26 18.00 54.95
C GLY A 820 -26.85 18.36 53.59
N ASN A 821 -27.73 19.35 53.56
CA ASN A 821 -28.25 19.92 52.32
C ASN A 821 -27.21 20.89 51.72
N ASN A 822 -26.71 20.57 50.53
CA ASN A 822 -25.86 21.46 49.75
C ASN A 822 -26.16 21.31 48.26
N SER A 823 -27.02 22.20 47.78
CA SER A 823 -27.45 22.25 46.38
C SER A 823 -26.30 22.61 45.44
N VAL A 824 -25.38 23.49 45.85
CA VAL A 824 -24.25 23.92 45.01
C VAL A 824 -23.30 22.76 44.76
N LEU A 825 -22.81 22.10 45.82
CA LEU A 825 -21.89 20.97 45.69
C LEU A 825 -22.54 19.81 44.93
N GLY A 826 -23.82 19.53 45.18
CA GLY A 826 -24.53 18.46 44.49
C GLY A 826 -24.72 18.73 42.99
N LEU A 827 -25.01 19.98 42.59
CA LEU A 827 -25.12 20.37 41.18
C LEU A 827 -23.75 20.38 40.49
N LEU A 828 -22.70 20.83 41.18
CA LEU A 828 -21.32 20.75 40.68
C LEU A 828 -20.93 19.28 40.43
N ALA A 829 -21.17 18.40 41.40
CA ALA A 829 -20.89 16.98 41.28
C ALA A 829 -21.63 16.34 40.09
N GLU A 830 -22.93 16.62 39.96
CA GLU A 830 -23.77 16.16 38.85
C GLU A 830 -23.21 16.63 37.50
N ARG A 831 -22.84 17.91 37.39
CA ARG A 831 -22.32 18.48 36.15
C ARG A 831 -20.94 17.94 35.79
N LEU A 832 -20.12 17.64 36.79
CA LEU A 832 -18.79 17.04 36.65
C LEU A 832 -18.84 15.50 36.46
N GLY A 833 -20.04 14.91 36.37
CA GLY A 833 -20.22 13.51 36.00
C GLY A 833 -20.23 12.52 37.17
N ILE A 834 -20.36 13.01 38.41
CA ILE A 834 -20.53 12.17 39.60
C ILE A 834 -22.01 11.79 39.74
N ARG A 835 -22.26 10.51 40.04
CA ARG A 835 -23.61 9.96 40.11
C ARG A 835 -24.47 10.64 41.20
N VAL A 836 -25.69 11.03 40.82
CA VAL A 836 -26.75 11.51 41.73
C VAL A 836 -27.88 10.50 41.81
N GLY A 837 -28.22 10.07 43.04
CA GLY A 837 -29.22 9.05 43.31
C GLY A 837 -28.81 7.65 42.81
N SER A 838 -29.70 6.67 42.99
CA SER A 838 -29.46 5.29 42.54
C SER A 838 -29.62 5.10 41.02
N GLN A 839 -30.35 6.00 40.36
CA GLN A 839 -30.65 5.94 38.92
C GLN A 839 -29.74 6.85 38.07
N GLY A 840 -28.88 7.66 38.69
CA GLY A 840 -27.95 8.54 37.98
C GLY A 840 -26.84 7.76 37.27
N ARG A 841 -26.30 8.33 36.20
CA ARG A 841 -25.18 7.77 35.43
C ARG A 841 -23.84 8.39 35.86
N TRP A 842 -22.77 7.63 35.72
CA TRP A 842 -21.40 8.12 35.87
C TRP A 842 -20.85 8.62 34.53
N GLU A 843 -20.27 9.82 34.53
CA GLU A 843 -19.67 10.46 33.35
C GLU A 843 -18.37 11.20 33.72
N LEU A 844 -17.52 10.52 34.49
CA LEU A 844 -16.25 11.06 34.98
C LEU A 844 -15.28 11.49 33.86
N GLY A 845 -15.53 11.10 32.61
CA GLY A 845 -14.83 11.60 31.43
C GLY A 845 -14.81 13.12 31.31
N ARG A 846 -15.81 13.82 31.86
CA ARG A 846 -15.85 15.30 31.93
C ARG A 846 -14.71 15.91 32.75
N LEU A 847 -14.01 15.11 33.55
CA LEU A 847 -12.86 15.55 34.36
C LEU A 847 -11.54 15.51 33.58
N VAL A 848 -11.49 14.88 32.40
CA VAL A 848 -10.24 14.65 31.64
C VAL A 848 -9.58 15.96 31.18
N SER A 849 -10.38 16.97 30.86
CA SER A 849 -9.92 18.29 30.42
C SER A 849 -9.46 19.20 31.56
N LEU A 850 -9.58 18.78 32.83
CA LEU A 850 -9.19 19.61 33.97
C LEU A 850 -7.66 19.73 34.11
N PRO A 851 -7.16 20.75 34.83
CA PRO A 851 -5.75 20.82 35.19
C PRO A 851 -5.33 19.61 36.04
N GLU A 852 -4.08 19.15 35.86
CA GLU A 852 -3.57 17.93 36.50
C GLU A 852 -3.64 17.96 38.02
N ALA A 853 -3.44 19.13 38.64
CA ALA A 853 -3.58 19.29 40.09
C ALA A 853 -5.00 18.99 40.60
N HIS A 854 -6.03 19.37 39.83
CA HIS A 854 -7.43 19.11 40.17
C HIS A 854 -7.80 17.64 39.96
N ILE A 855 -7.29 17.03 38.87
CA ILE A 855 -7.43 15.59 38.61
C ILE A 855 -6.76 14.78 39.74
N ALA A 856 -5.52 15.12 40.10
CA ALA A 856 -4.79 14.46 41.17
C ALA A 856 -5.52 14.56 42.51
N ALA A 857 -6.09 15.72 42.83
CA ALA A 857 -6.88 15.90 44.05
C ALA A 857 -8.18 15.08 44.03
N PHE A 858 -8.89 15.02 42.89
CA PHE A 858 -10.07 14.15 42.75
C PHE A 858 -9.71 12.67 42.96
N LEU A 859 -8.67 12.19 42.29
CA LEU A 859 -8.18 10.82 42.43
C LEU A 859 -7.71 10.52 43.86
N ALA A 860 -7.09 11.48 44.55
CA ALA A 860 -6.73 11.34 45.96
C ALA A 860 -7.97 11.11 46.84
N GLY A 861 -9.07 11.84 46.60
CA GLY A 861 -10.32 11.64 47.32
C GLY A 861 -10.96 10.28 47.05
N VAL A 862 -10.98 9.85 45.78
CA VAL A 862 -11.47 8.50 45.42
C VAL A 862 -10.62 7.42 46.10
N PHE A 863 -9.31 7.58 46.08
CA PHE A 863 -8.36 6.64 46.68
C PHE A 863 -8.43 6.63 48.21
N ASP A 864 -8.61 7.77 48.87
CA ASP A 864 -8.73 7.86 50.32
C ASP A 864 -10.02 7.24 50.85
N GLY A 865 -11.11 7.26 50.07
CA GLY A 865 -12.32 6.51 50.38
C GLY A 865 -12.16 5.01 50.07
N ASP A 866 -12.34 4.64 48.80
CA ASP A 866 -12.47 3.23 48.35
C ASP A 866 -11.16 2.60 47.83
N GLY A 867 -10.04 3.34 47.89
CA GLY A 867 -8.74 2.83 47.49
C GLY A 867 -8.02 2.02 48.58
N SER A 868 -7.03 1.24 48.17
CA SER A 868 -6.17 0.48 49.08
C SER A 868 -4.74 0.47 48.55
N VAL A 869 -3.77 0.51 49.45
CA VAL A 869 -2.36 0.29 49.14
C VAL A 869 -1.77 -0.64 50.18
N ARG A 870 -0.95 -1.58 49.72
CA ARG A 870 -0.28 -2.55 50.57
C ARG A 870 1.17 -2.71 50.14
N LEU A 871 2.02 -2.92 51.13
CA LEU A 871 3.41 -3.28 50.95
C LEU A 871 3.68 -4.59 51.68
N ARG A 872 4.03 -5.65 50.95
CA ARG A 872 4.40 -6.95 51.52
C ARG A 872 5.91 -7.15 51.41
N ARG A 873 6.59 -7.29 52.55
CA ARG A 873 8.02 -7.58 52.62
C ARG A 873 8.26 -9.09 52.68
N TYR A 874 8.96 -9.67 51.70
CA TYR A 874 9.39 -11.06 51.76
C TYR A 874 10.87 -11.13 52.12
N ALA A 875 11.16 -11.45 53.39
CA ALA A 875 12.46 -11.79 54.00
C ALA A 875 13.69 -11.78 53.05
N GLY A 876 14.12 -10.59 52.61
CA GLY A 876 15.32 -10.38 51.80
C GLY A 876 15.21 -10.65 50.29
N ARG A 877 14.12 -11.23 49.77
CA ARG A 877 14.00 -11.62 48.34
C ARG A 877 13.33 -10.56 47.44
N TRP A 878 12.13 -10.07 47.77
CA TRP A 878 11.43 -9.01 47.01
C TRP A 878 10.32 -8.34 47.85
N ASP A 879 10.07 -7.04 47.60
CA ASP A 879 8.99 -6.30 48.24
C ASP A 879 7.85 -6.10 47.23
N ILE A 880 6.66 -6.63 47.49
CA ILE A 880 5.51 -6.48 46.57
C ILE A 880 4.66 -5.31 47.05
N ALA A 881 4.63 -4.24 46.26
CA ALA A 881 3.72 -3.12 46.45
C ALA A 881 2.57 -3.18 45.45
N GLU A 882 1.35 -3.00 45.93
CA GLU A 882 0.15 -2.92 45.10
C GLU A 882 -0.74 -1.81 45.64
N GLY A 883 -1.20 -0.94 44.75
CA GLY A 883 -2.26 0.02 45.01
C GLY A 883 -3.43 -0.23 44.06
N TYR A 884 -4.65 -0.07 44.53
CA TYR A 884 -5.83 -0.14 43.67
C TYR A 884 -6.96 0.78 44.14
N MET A 885 -7.82 1.16 43.19
CA MET A 885 -9.10 1.83 43.44
C MET A 885 -10.24 0.94 42.97
N CYS A 886 -11.38 0.99 43.66
CA CYS A 886 -12.56 0.21 43.31
C CYS A 886 -13.72 1.12 42.90
N ILE A 887 -14.48 0.72 41.88
CA ILE A 887 -15.77 1.33 41.56
C ILE A 887 -16.70 0.29 40.94
N ALA A 888 -18.00 0.37 41.19
CA ALA A 888 -18.95 -0.64 40.70
C ALA A 888 -19.27 -0.52 39.20
N ASP A 889 -19.18 0.70 38.66
CA ASP A 889 -19.57 1.02 37.28
C ASP A 889 -18.36 0.90 36.34
N GLU A 890 -18.52 0.14 35.25
CA GLU A 890 -17.44 -0.14 34.30
C GLU A 890 -16.96 1.13 33.58
N ARG A 891 -17.90 1.96 33.12
CA ARG A 891 -17.58 3.19 32.40
C ARG A 891 -16.87 4.18 33.31
N ALA A 892 -17.32 4.32 34.55
CA ALA A 892 -16.64 5.11 35.56
C ALA A 892 -15.20 4.60 35.80
N ALA A 893 -15.00 3.28 35.84
CA ALA A 893 -13.67 2.69 36.00
C ALA A 893 -12.75 3.00 34.81
N ARG A 894 -13.25 2.91 33.57
CA ARG A 894 -12.51 3.30 32.36
C ARG A 894 -12.14 4.79 32.37
N HIS A 895 -13.07 5.65 32.78
CA HIS A 895 -12.78 7.08 32.94
C HIS A 895 -11.74 7.36 34.04
N LEU A 896 -11.80 6.70 35.19
CA LEU A 896 -10.76 6.82 36.22
C LEU A 896 -9.38 6.35 35.70
N GLN A 897 -9.33 5.31 34.86
CA GLN A 897 -8.10 4.89 34.19
C GLN A 897 -7.59 5.99 33.24
N LEU A 898 -8.47 6.66 32.47
CA LEU A 898 -8.08 7.80 31.63
C LEU A 898 -7.56 8.99 32.44
N LEU A 899 -8.14 9.28 33.61
CA LEU A 899 -7.63 10.31 34.53
C LEU A 899 -6.24 9.98 35.07
N LEU A 900 -5.93 8.71 35.33
CA LEU A 900 -4.57 8.28 35.65
C LEU A 900 -3.62 8.50 34.46
N ARG A 901 -4.07 8.23 33.22
CA ARG A 901 -3.28 8.50 32.01
C ARG A 901 -2.98 9.99 31.81
N ARG A 902 -3.84 10.92 32.28
CA ARG A 902 -3.52 12.37 32.32
C ARG A 902 -2.30 12.69 33.18
N LEU A 903 -2.06 11.88 34.22
CA LEU A 903 -0.93 12.02 35.15
C LEU A 903 0.28 11.14 34.77
N GLY A 904 0.23 10.49 33.61
CA GLY A 904 1.26 9.56 33.14
C GLY A 904 1.29 8.23 33.91
N ILE A 905 0.13 7.78 34.44
CA ILE A 905 -0.01 6.54 35.19
C ILE A 905 -0.89 5.56 34.40
N VAL A 906 -0.36 4.37 34.09
CA VAL A 906 -1.09 3.25 33.49
C VAL A 906 -1.62 2.33 34.59
N GLY A 907 -2.94 2.35 34.82
CA GLY A 907 -3.63 1.42 35.72
C GLY A 907 -4.22 0.22 34.97
N ASN A 908 -4.13 -0.98 35.52
CA ASN A 908 -4.71 -2.18 34.93
C ASN A 908 -6.16 -2.37 35.42
N LEU A 909 -7.12 -2.36 34.49
CA LEU A 909 -8.52 -2.54 34.81
C LEU A 909 -8.87 -4.03 34.90
N GLN A 910 -9.43 -4.46 36.03
CA GLN A 910 -9.79 -5.86 36.29
C GLN A 910 -11.17 -5.97 36.92
N ARG A 911 -11.98 -6.90 36.45
CA ARG A 911 -13.28 -7.21 37.08
C ARG A 911 -13.06 -8.11 38.30
N SER A 912 -13.57 -7.69 39.46
CA SER A 912 -13.46 -8.44 40.72
C SER A 912 -14.83 -8.53 41.40
N GLY A 913 -15.58 -9.59 41.08
CA GLY A 913 -16.96 -9.77 41.56
C GLY A 913 -17.89 -8.71 40.95
N SER A 914 -18.50 -7.88 41.80
CA SER A 914 -19.42 -6.81 41.40
C SER A 914 -18.77 -5.43 41.25
N VAL A 915 -17.44 -5.35 41.35
CA VAL A 915 -16.68 -4.10 41.23
C VAL A 915 -15.55 -4.24 40.22
N TRP A 916 -15.15 -3.11 39.66
CA TRP A 916 -13.97 -2.95 38.83
C TRP A 916 -12.84 -2.38 39.67
N LYS A 917 -11.67 -3.00 39.53
CA LYS A 917 -10.43 -2.60 40.21
C LYS A 917 -9.46 -2.01 39.20
N ILE A 918 -8.92 -0.84 39.53
CA ILE A 918 -7.85 -0.21 38.76
C ILE A 918 -6.57 -0.42 39.55
N VAL A 919 -5.76 -1.38 39.12
CA VAL A 919 -4.59 -1.85 39.87
C VAL A 919 -3.32 -1.22 39.34
N MET A 920 -2.45 -0.78 40.25
CA MET A 920 -1.17 -0.14 39.95
C MET A 920 -0.04 -0.87 40.68
N HIS A 921 1.05 -1.10 39.95
CA HIS A 921 2.27 -1.76 40.42
C HIS A 921 3.50 -0.97 39.97
N GLY A 922 4.68 -1.35 40.46
CA GLY A 922 5.94 -0.91 39.86
C GLY A 922 6.14 0.62 39.81
N ALA A 923 6.64 1.09 38.67
CA ALA A 923 6.83 2.51 38.37
C ALA A 923 5.52 3.32 38.44
N ASN A 924 4.40 2.76 37.98
CA ASN A 924 3.09 3.40 38.07
C ASN A 924 2.65 3.68 39.49
N LEU A 925 2.84 2.74 40.42
CA LEU A 925 2.49 2.95 41.82
C LEU A 925 3.42 3.97 42.48
N ARG A 926 4.70 4.00 42.09
CA ARG A 926 5.64 5.03 42.56
C ARG A 926 5.24 6.41 42.05
N ARG A 927 4.93 6.54 40.76
CA ARG A 927 4.44 7.78 40.15
C ARG A 927 3.14 8.23 40.79
N PHE A 928 2.20 7.30 41.02
CA PHE A 928 0.98 7.56 41.79
C PHE A 928 1.31 8.10 43.17
N ALA A 929 2.24 7.46 43.88
CA ALA A 929 2.67 7.95 45.18
C ALA A 929 3.23 9.37 45.06
N GLU A 930 4.03 9.73 44.06
CA GLU A 930 4.60 11.07 43.88
C GLU A 930 3.53 12.16 43.61
N VAL A 931 2.59 11.89 42.69
CA VAL A 931 1.70 12.93 42.16
C VAL A 931 0.36 13.02 42.90
N ILE A 932 -0.09 11.96 43.56
CA ILE A 932 -1.39 11.93 44.22
C ILE A 932 -1.27 12.41 45.67
N PRO A 933 -1.93 13.52 46.05
CA PRO A 933 -1.88 14.07 47.39
C PRO A 933 -2.88 13.38 48.34
N ALA A 934 -2.71 12.08 48.57
CA ALA A 934 -3.50 11.32 49.55
C ALA A 934 -3.37 11.92 50.95
N LYS A 935 -4.50 12.04 51.66
CA LYS A 935 -4.57 12.63 53.01
C LYS A 935 -5.00 11.62 54.08
N HIS A 936 -5.38 10.39 53.69
CA HIS A 936 -5.64 9.31 54.64
C HIS A 936 -4.32 8.88 55.33
N PRO A 937 -4.23 8.90 56.67
CA PRO A 937 -2.97 8.70 57.40
C PRO A 937 -2.27 7.37 57.10
N GLU A 938 -2.99 6.25 57.21
CA GLU A 938 -2.43 4.92 56.95
C GLU A 938 -1.95 4.78 55.49
N LYS A 939 -2.73 5.24 54.53
CA LYS A 939 -2.38 5.18 53.10
C LYS A 939 -1.19 6.08 52.78
N GLN A 940 -1.15 7.29 53.35
CA GLN A 940 -0.05 8.23 53.21
C GLN A 940 1.26 7.69 53.76
N ALA A 941 1.22 7.00 54.90
CA ALA A 941 2.41 6.35 55.48
C ALA A 941 2.98 5.29 54.53
N VAL A 942 2.12 4.45 53.93
CA VAL A 942 2.54 3.43 52.96
C VAL A 942 3.05 4.04 51.66
N LEU A 943 2.37 5.05 51.11
CA LEU A 943 2.82 5.76 49.90
C LEU A 943 4.17 6.47 50.13
N SER A 944 4.38 7.06 51.30
CA SER A 944 5.66 7.68 51.67
C SER A 944 6.78 6.65 51.73
N ALA A 945 6.50 5.46 52.29
CA ALA A 945 7.46 4.36 52.27
C ALA A 945 7.81 3.92 50.84
N ILE A 946 6.83 3.87 49.93
CA ILE A 946 7.04 3.53 48.51
C ILE A 946 7.90 4.59 47.80
N ARG A 947 7.68 5.89 48.07
CA ARG A 947 8.49 7.00 47.50
C ARG A 947 9.97 6.89 47.87
N GLN A 948 10.27 6.42 49.09
CA GLN A 948 11.65 6.31 49.60
C GLN A 948 12.38 5.03 49.14
N MET A 949 11.71 4.13 48.40
CA MET A 949 12.33 2.89 47.93
C MET A 949 13.30 3.12 46.76
N PRO A 950 14.52 2.53 46.78
CA PRO A 950 15.50 2.70 45.72
C PRO A 950 14.97 2.25 44.35
N SER A 951 15.32 3.01 43.31
CA SER A 951 14.89 2.80 41.92
C SER A 951 15.37 1.47 41.34
N ASN A 952 16.51 0.97 41.82
CA ASN A 952 17.27 -0.12 41.19
C ASN A 952 16.99 -1.53 41.73
N GLY A 953 15.97 -1.75 42.57
CA GLY A 953 15.66 -3.10 43.03
C GLY A 953 14.27 -3.30 43.61
N LYS A 954 13.57 -4.31 43.07
CA LYS A 954 12.48 -5.07 43.71
C LYS A 954 11.05 -4.52 43.66
N LEU A 955 10.72 -3.57 42.79
CA LEU A 955 9.32 -3.29 42.40
C LEU A 955 9.01 -4.01 41.08
N ASP A 956 7.79 -4.55 40.93
CA ASP A 956 7.39 -5.41 39.80
C ASP A 956 7.54 -4.68 38.46
N LYS A 957 8.10 -5.36 37.44
CA LYS A 957 8.31 -4.77 36.11
C LYS A 957 6.97 -4.64 35.42
N THR A 958 6.65 -3.43 34.97
CA THR A 958 5.34 -3.16 34.35
C THR A 958 5.44 -3.16 32.84
N GLN A 959 4.31 -3.40 32.20
CA GLN A 959 4.23 -3.47 30.75
C GLN A 959 4.57 -2.13 30.06
N GLU A 960 4.34 -0.99 30.72
CA GLU A 960 4.69 0.32 30.16
C GLU A 960 6.19 0.54 30.02
N GLU A 961 7.00 -0.16 30.82
CA GLU A 961 8.45 -0.07 30.77
C GLU A 961 9.00 -0.85 29.58
N VAL A 962 8.17 -1.67 28.93
CA VAL A 962 8.54 -2.47 27.76
C VAL A 962 8.51 -1.61 26.51
N LEU A 963 9.64 -1.59 25.81
CA LEU A 963 9.84 -0.80 24.61
C LEU A 963 9.73 -1.66 23.33
N PRO A 964 9.49 -1.03 22.17
CA PRO A 964 9.45 -1.70 20.87
C PRO A 964 10.65 -2.59 20.58
N HIS A 965 10.45 -3.62 19.74
CA HIS A 965 11.51 -4.57 19.42
C HIS A 965 12.76 -3.91 18.84
N TRP A 966 12.57 -2.91 17.98
CA TRP A 966 13.64 -2.18 17.32
C TRP A 966 14.60 -1.52 18.32
N VAL A 967 14.11 -1.11 19.50
CA VAL A 967 14.95 -0.55 20.58
C VAL A 967 15.92 -1.61 21.09
N GLY A 968 15.49 -2.87 21.15
CA GLY A 968 16.30 -4.01 21.58
C GLY A 968 17.37 -4.35 20.56
N GLN A 969 17.03 -4.28 19.27
CA GLN A 969 17.98 -4.43 18.16
C GLN A 969 19.02 -3.30 18.18
N ALA A 970 18.60 -2.05 18.38
CA ALA A 970 19.49 -0.90 18.48
C ALA A 970 20.44 -1.03 19.69
N LEU A 971 19.93 -1.42 20.85
CA LEU A 971 20.75 -1.71 22.04
C LEU A 971 21.80 -2.79 21.77
N ALA A 972 21.44 -3.88 21.08
CA ALA A 972 22.37 -4.97 20.79
C ALA A 972 23.50 -4.57 19.84
N GLN A 973 23.26 -3.59 18.97
CA GLN A 973 24.24 -3.07 18.00
C GLN A 973 25.16 -2.00 18.59
N LEU A 974 24.75 -1.31 19.66
CA LEU A 974 25.54 -0.27 20.32
C LEU A 974 26.71 -0.86 21.14
N PRO A 975 27.97 -0.49 20.84
CA PRO A 975 29.13 -1.00 21.58
C PRO A 975 29.07 -0.69 23.08
N ALA A 976 28.62 0.52 23.45
CA ALA A 976 28.47 0.95 24.84
C ALA A 976 27.51 0.06 25.66
N SER A 977 26.51 -0.56 25.00
CA SER A 977 25.59 -1.48 25.66
C SER A 977 26.31 -2.69 26.27
N ARG A 978 27.42 -3.14 25.68
CA ARG A 978 28.20 -4.30 26.18
C ARG A 978 28.96 -3.98 27.48
N MET A 979 29.14 -2.70 27.80
CA MET A 979 29.78 -2.26 29.04
C MET A 979 28.80 -2.27 30.22
N VAL A 980 27.49 -2.25 29.96
CA VAL A 980 26.46 -2.03 30.97
C VAL A 980 25.45 -3.18 31.06
N LEU A 981 25.22 -3.91 29.96
CA LEU A 981 24.27 -5.03 29.88
C LEU A 981 25.00 -6.35 29.58
N SER A 982 24.52 -7.44 30.19
CA SER A 982 25.08 -8.78 29.97
C SER A 982 24.90 -9.25 28.51
N PRO A 983 25.82 -10.05 27.94
CA PRO A 983 25.68 -10.62 26.61
C PRO A 983 24.36 -11.38 26.39
N SER A 984 23.88 -12.13 27.38
CA SER A 984 22.61 -12.87 27.29
C SER A 984 21.40 -11.93 27.17
N THR A 985 21.42 -10.79 27.86
CA THR A 985 20.36 -9.78 27.75
C THR A 985 20.33 -9.17 26.36
N LEU A 986 21.49 -8.82 25.80
CA LEU A 986 21.59 -8.27 24.44
C LEU A 986 21.14 -9.29 23.40
N TYR A 987 21.52 -10.56 23.55
CA TYR A 987 21.04 -11.65 22.70
C TYR A 987 19.52 -11.82 22.76
N TYR A 988 18.91 -11.76 23.95
CA TYR A 988 17.45 -11.86 24.07
C TYR A 988 16.71 -10.67 23.49
N TYR A 989 17.29 -9.48 23.56
CA TYR A 989 16.74 -8.28 22.92
C TYR A 989 16.87 -8.32 21.41
N GLN A 990 17.99 -8.79 20.88
CA GLN A 990 18.22 -8.95 19.43
C GLN A 990 17.32 -10.02 18.81
N SER A 991 17.13 -11.15 19.51
CA SER A 991 16.32 -12.28 19.06
C SER A 991 14.81 -12.12 19.31
N GLY A 992 14.39 -11.03 19.94
CA GLY A 992 12.99 -10.79 20.31
C GLY A 992 12.44 -11.72 21.41
N ARG A 993 13.26 -12.62 21.98
CA ARG A 993 12.89 -13.50 23.11
C ARG A 993 12.50 -12.72 24.36
N SER A 994 13.07 -11.53 24.52
CA SER A 994 12.68 -10.57 25.55
C SER A 994 12.63 -9.18 24.93
N ARG A 995 11.79 -8.31 25.48
CA ARG A 995 11.71 -6.93 25.03
C ARG A 995 12.59 -6.01 25.88
N PRO A 996 13.20 -4.98 25.26
CA PRO A 996 13.94 -3.95 25.97
C PRO A 996 13.07 -3.26 27.01
N VAL A 997 13.68 -2.86 28.13
CA VAL A 997 12.99 -2.09 29.17
C VAL A 997 13.63 -0.72 29.36
N SER A 998 12.81 0.29 29.70
CA SER A 998 13.25 1.68 29.85
C SER A 998 14.45 1.84 30.77
N ALA A 999 14.48 1.11 31.90
CA ALA A 999 15.60 1.14 32.85
C ALA A 999 16.94 0.68 32.24
N ASN A 1000 16.91 -0.30 31.33
CA ASN A 1000 18.12 -0.77 30.65
C ASN A 1000 18.56 0.21 29.57
N VAL A 1001 17.62 0.85 28.87
CA VAL A 1001 17.93 1.91 27.90
C VAL A 1001 18.56 3.12 28.59
N GLN A 1002 18.03 3.56 29.73
CA GLN A 1002 18.58 4.67 30.51
C GLN A 1002 20.04 4.41 30.94
N LYS A 1003 20.32 3.22 31.46
CA LYS A 1003 21.70 2.82 31.81
C LYS A 1003 22.66 2.86 30.63
N VAL A 1004 22.19 2.52 29.42
CA VAL A 1004 23.00 2.61 28.21
C VAL A 1004 23.16 4.06 27.75
N LEU A 1005 22.13 4.89 27.86
CA LEU A 1005 22.21 6.33 27.56
C LEU A 1005 23.15 7.09 28.51
N GLU A 1006 23.28 6.66 29.76
CA GLU A 1006 24.30 7.19 30.68
C GLU A 1006 25.72 6.91 30.19
N ALA A 1007 25.94 5.76 29.54
CA ALA A 1007 27.24 5.35 28.98
C ALA A 1007 27.47 5.84 27.54
N ALA A 1008 26.41 6.12 26.78
CA ALA A 1008 26.43 6.64 25.41
C ALA A 1008 25.35 7.72 25.23
N PRO A 1009 25.57 8.95 25.73
CA PRO A 1009 24.60 10.05 25.68
C PRO A 1009 24.20 10.47 24.25
N GLU A 1010 25.05 10.18 23.27
CA GLU A 1010 24.91 10.50 21.85
C GLU A 1010 23.86 9.63 21.11
N ALA A 1011 23.34 8.57 21.72
CA ALA A 1011 22.37 7.67 21.10
C ALA A 1011 20.94 8.26 21.08
N GLU A 1012 20.74 9.34 20.33
CA GLU A 1012 19.51 10.15 20.34
C GLU A 1012 18.23 9.37 19.98
N GLN A 1013 18.33 8.35 19.13
CA GLN A 1013 17.21 7.47 18.78
C GLN A 1013 16.68 6.66 19.98
N LEU A 1014 17.55 6.25 20.90
CA LEU A 1014 17.16 5.57 22.14
C LEU A 1014 16.49 6.52 23.13
N ARG A 1015 16.92 7.79 23.14
CA ARG A 1015 16.30 8.84 23.96
C ARG A 1015 14.86 9.09 23.49
N ALA A 1016 14.65 9.23 22.18
CA ALA A 1016 13.32 9.42 21.60
C ALA A 1016 12.34 8.28 21.97
N ALA A 1017 12.81 7.03 22.01
CA ALA A 1017 11.98 5.89 22.40
C ALA A 1017 11.45 5.96 23.85
N LEU A 1018 12.20 6.60 24.76
CA LEU A 1018 11.79 6.77 26.16
C LEU A 1018 10.74 7.87 26.35
N GLU A 1019 10.66 8.80 25.42
CA GLU A 1019 9.80 9.97 25.52
C GLU A 1019 8.44 9.80 24.82
N THR A 1020 8.14 8.60 24.31
CA THR A 1020 6.88 8.31 23.62
C THR A 1020 5.67 8.40 24.57
N ASP A 1021 4.54 8.88 24.04
CA ASP A 1021 3.26 8.95 24.74
C ASP A 1021 2.42 7.68 24.55
N TYR A 1022 3.02 6.60 24.02
CA TYR A 1022 2.41 5.28 23.88
C TYR A 1022 3.21 4.21 24.63
N PHE A 1023 2.60 3.05 24.86
CA PHE A 1023 3.24 1.85 25.36
C PHE A 1023 2.73 0.62 24.62
N LEU A 1024 3.42 -0.51 24.80
CA LEU A 1024 3.04 -1.78 24.20
C LEU A 1024 2.09 -2.56 25.11
N ASP A 1025 0.82 -2.68 24.75
CA ASP A 1025 -0.18 -3.43 25.52
C ASP A 1025 -0.41 -4.84 24.94
N THR A 1026 -0.45 -5.87 25.79
CA THR A 1026 -0.44 -7.26 25.32
C THR A 1026 -1.86 -7.74 25.17
N VAL A 1027 -2.17 -8.31 24.01
CA VAL A 1027 -3.45 -8.97 23.73
C VAL A 1027 -3.56 -10.21 24.61
N THR A 1028 -4.62 -10.27 25.42
CA THR A 1028 -4.92 -11.41 26.29
C THR A 1028 -5.99 -12.32 25.70
N ALA A 1029 -6.93 -11.78 24.92
CA ALA A 1029 -7.97 -12.54 24.25
C ALA A 1029 -8.36 -11.91 22.91
N VAL A 1030 -8.75 -12.76 21.96
CA VAL A 1030 -9.31 -12.40 20.65
C VAL A 1030 -10.50 -13.33 20.44
N GLU A 1031 -11.71 -12.77 20.37
CA GLU A 1031 -12.95 -13.53 20.27
C GLU A 1031 -13.79 -13.06 19.08
N THR A 1032 -14.44 -14.00 18.38
CA THR A 1032 -15.45 -13.63 17.38
C THR A 1032 -16.78 -13.39 18.08
N VAL A 1033 -17.36 -12.22 17.85
CA VAL A 1033 -18.67 -11.83 18.37
C VAL A 1033 -19.71 -12.12 17.30
N ASP A 1034 -20.59 -13.08 17.58
CA ASP A 1034 -21.77 -13.35 16.74
C ASP A 1034 -22.80 -12.23 16.91
N ASN A 1035 -23.16 -11.60 15.80
CA ASN A 1035 -24.13 -10.53 15.71
C ASN A 1035 -25.40 -10.94 14.93
N LYS A 1036 -25.58 -12.24 14.62
CA LYS A 1036 -26.75 -12.74 13.90
C LYS A 1036 -28.04 -12.65 14.73
N GLY A 1037 -29.16 -12.26 14.09
CA GLY A 1037 -30.50 -12.21 14.70
C GLY A 1037 -30.94 -10.81 15.16
N ARG A 1038 -31.27 -10.64 16.45
CA ARG A 1038 -31.49 -9.31 17.06
C ARG A 1038 -30.13 -8.63 17.21
N ARG A 1039 -29.57 -8.10 16.11
CA ARG A 1039 -28.25 -7.45 16.02
C ARG A 1039 -27.92 -6.69 17.31
N ARG A 1040 -26.99 -7.20 18.13
CA ARG A 1040 -26.55 -6.55 19.38
C ARG A 1040 -25.94 -5.18 19.07
N TYR A 1041 -25.26 -5.10 17.93
CA TYR A 1041 -24.77 -3.86 17.35
C TYR A 1041 -25.46 -3.69 16.00
N GLU A 1042 -26.26 -2.65 15.83
CA GLU A 1042 -26.96 -2.38 14.56
C GLU A 1042 -26.05 -1.67 13.55
N LEU A 1043 -25.15 -0.83 14.05
CA LEU A 1043 -24.28 0.03 13.25
C LEU A 1043 -22.83 -0.04 13.72
N VAL A 1044 -21.93 0.09 12.77
CA VAL A 1044 -20.50 0.34 12.98
C VAL A 1044 -20.11 1.69 12.38
N TYR A 1045 -19.05 2.28 12.90
CA TYR A 1045 -18.68 3.67 12.72
C TYR A 1045 -17.19 3.82 12.44
N ASN A 1046 -16.81 4.89 11.76
CA ASN A 1046 -15.43 5.29 11.60
C ASN A 1046 -15.31 6.82 11.40
N ILE A 1047 -14.13 7.37 11.67
CA ILE A 1047 -13.78 8.77 11.45
C ILE A 1047 -12.51 8.85 10.59
N THR A 1048 -12.40 9.90 9.77
CA THR A 1048 -11.18 10.26 9.04
C THR A 1048 -10.66 11.60 9.54
N LEU A 1049 -9.34 11.69 9.73
CA LEU A 1049 -8.64 12.89 10.20
C LEU A 1049 -7.83 13.51 9.07
N ALA A 1050 -7.52 14.81 9.17
CA ALA A 1050 -6.89 15.59 8.11
C ALA A 1050 -5.48 15.08 7.72
N ASP A 1051 -4.50 15.21 8.62
CA ASP A 1051 -3.08 14.96 8.30
C ASP A 1051 -2.57 13.59 8.77
N ILE A 1052 -3.37 12.84 9.53
CA ILE A 1052 -2.92 11.61 10.20
C ILE A 1052 -3.94 10.48 10.01
N HIS A 1053 -3.46 9.31 9.58
CA HIS A 1053 -4.31 8.18 9.17
C HIS A 1053 -4.53 7.12 10.26
N CYS A 1054 -4.55 7.53 11.53
CA CYS A 1054 -4.85 6.67 12.67
C CYS A 1054 -5.46 7.48 13.82
N TYR A 1055 -6.06 6.82 14.80
CA TYR A 1055 -6.57 7.46 16.02
C TYR A 1055 -6.66 6.48 17.17
N PHE A 1056 -6.81 7.00 18.39
CA PHE A 1056 -7.00 6.17 19.57
C PHE A 1056 -8.48 5.84 19.81
N ALA A 1057 -8.81 4.55 19.75
CA ALA A 1057 -10.12 3.99 20.05
C ALA A 1057 -10.04 3.11 21.30
N ASN A 1058 -10.78 3.44 22.36
CA ASN A 1058 -10.63 2.82 23.68
C ASN A 1058 -9.17 2.75 24.15
N SER A 1059 -8.38 3.80 23.83
CA SER A 1059 -6.93 3.91 24.06
C SER A 1059 -6.02 3.01 23.24
N LEU A 1060 -6.53 2.24 22.27
CA LEU A 1060 -5.75 1.46 21.30
C LEU A 1060 -5.61 2.22 19.98
N LEU A 1061 -4.43 2.19 19.37
CA LEU A 1061 -4.20 2.87 18.10
C LEU A 1061 -4.71 2.03 16.92
N ILE A 1062 -5.70 2.56 16.22
CA ILE A 1062 -6.31 1.94 15.05
C ILE A 1062 -6.15 2.82 13.82
N LYS A 1063 -6.21 2.22 12.63
CA LYS A 1063 -6.05 2.94 11.36
C LYS A 1063 -7.36 3.65 10.97
N ASN A 1064 -7.27 4.82 10.34
CA ASN A 1064 -8.45 5.45 9.72
C ASN A 1064 -8.99 4.57 8.60
N CYS A 1065 -10.31 4.36 8.54
CA CYS A 1065 -10.95 3.91 7.31
C CYS A 1065 -11.19 5.11 6.38
N GLY A 1066 -10.85 4.93 5.11
CA GLY A 1066 -10.77 6.01 4.13
C GLY A 1066 -9.41 6.71 4.18
N CYS A 1067 -8.54 6.37 3.23
CA CYS A 1067 -7.76 7.33 2.47
C CYS A 1067 -7.12 6.61 1.28
N PHE A 1068 -7.28 7.21 0.11
CA PHE A 1068 -6.59 6.86 -1.12
C PHE A 1068 -5.08 6.71 -0.85
N GLU A 1069 -4.42 5.70 -1.42
CA GLU A 1069 -2.97 5.59 -1.36
C GLU A 1069 -2.27 6.78 -2.05
N CYS A 1070 -2.95 7.40 -3.01
CA CYS A 1070 -2.48 8.56 -3.75
C CYS A 1070 -3.62 9.50 -4.11
N ILE A 1071 -3.36 10.80 -4.17
CA ILE A 1071 -4.24 11.80 -4.76
C ILE A 1071 -3.64 12.27 -6.06
N VAL A 1072 -4.49 12.36 -7.07
CA VAL A 1072 -4.11 12.69 -8.44
C VAL A 1072 -4.66 14.07 -8.77
N ALA A 1073 -3.77 15.04 -8.95
CA ALA A 1073 -4.13 16.39 -9.35
C ALA A 1073 -3.63 16.67 -10.77
N VAL A 1074 -4.46 17.31 -11.58
CA VAL A 1074 -4.03 17.82 -12.89
C VAL A 1074 -3.23 19.10 -12.66
N LEU A 1075 -2.05 19.20 -13.28
CA LEU A 1075 -1.22 20.39 -13.33
C LEU A 1075 -1.39 21.06 -14.71
N PRO A 1076 -2.25 22.07 -14.86
CA PRO A 1076 -2.56 22.66 -16.17
C PRO A 1076 -1.32 23.26 -16.84
N GLU A 1077 -0.40 23.83 -16.05
CA GLU A 1077 0.77 24.58 -16.51
C GLU A 1077 1.82 23.69 -17.20
N CYS A 1078 1.87 22.40 -16.87
CA CYS A 1078 2.76 21.44 -17.51
C CYS A 1078 2.00 20.33 -18.27
N ASN A 1079 0.68 20.48 -18.42
CA ASN A 1079 -0.21 19.50 -19.02
C ASN A 1079 0.07 18.07 -18.48
N GLY A 1080 0.33 18.01 -17.18
CA GLY A 1080 0.84 16.84 -16.48
C GLY A 1080 -0.06 16.44 -15.33
N VAL A 1081 0.22 15.29 -14.75
CA VAL A 1081 -0.51 14.76 -13.61
C VAL A 1081 0.44 14.65 -12.43
N MET A 1082 0.09 15.27 -11.32
CA MET A 1082 0.77 15.13 -10.05
C MET A 1082 0.11 14.01 -9.26
N VAL A 1083 0.84 12.94 -8.99
CA VAL A 1083 0.40 11.87 -8.09
C VAL A 1083 1.14 12.05 -6.79
N VAL A 1084 0.40 12.35 -5.72
CA VAL A 1084 0.96 12.53 -4.39
C VAL A 1084 0.56 11.32 -3.58
N ASN A 1085 1.55 10.53 -3.19
CA ASN A 1085 1.35 9.41 -2.28
C ASN A 1085 0.98 9.94 -0.88
N ARG A 1086 0.12 9.22 -0.17
CA ARG A 1086 -0.33 9.56 1.19
C ARG A 1086 0.78 9.75 2.22
N GLU A 1087 1.95 9.17 1.99
CA GLU A 1087 3.13 9.29 2.88
C GLU A 1087 3.98 10.53 2.58
N PHE A 1088 3.63 11.31 1.55
CA PHE A 1088 4.30 12.57 1.23
C PHE A 1088 3.86 13.70 2.17
N ASN A 1089 4.70 14.00 3.16
CA ASN A 1089 4.45 15.00 4.21
C ASN A 1089 4.82 16.45 3.82
N GLY A 1090 5.20 16.68 2.57
CA GLY A 1090 5.67 17.98 2.07
C GLY A 1090 4.58 18.82 1.43
N MET A 1091 4.91 20.10 1.15
CA MET A 1091 4.09 20.91 0.26
C MET A 1091 4.23 20.40 -1.17
N THR A 1092 3.11 20.18 -1.85
CA THR A 1092 3.14 19.68 -3.23
C THR A 1092 3.34 20.83 -4.21
N PRO A 1093 3.73 20.55 -5.47
CA PRO A 1093 3.81 21.54 -6.54
C PRO A 1093 2.57 22.43 -6.75
N ILE A 1094 1.37 22.01 -6.33
CA ILE A 1094 0.15 22.85 -6.39
C ILE A 1094 -0.07 23.72 -5.15
N GLY A 1095 0.90 23.77 -4.23
CA GLY A 1095 0.81 24.58 -3.02
C GLY A 1095 -0.15 24.04 -1.96
N MET A 1096 -0.49 22.75 -2.01
CA MET A 1096 -1.34 22.06 -1.04
C MET A 1096 -0.61 20.83 -0.47
N THR A 1097 -0.88 20.44 0.78
CA THR A 1097 -0.40 19.16 1.34
C THR A 1097 -1.28 18.01 0.85
N PHE A 1098 -0.83 16.74 1.00
CA PHE A 1098 -1.66 15.57 0.69
C PHE A 1098 -3.05 15.66 1.34
N SER A 1099 -3.08 16.00 2.62
CA SER A 1099 -4.29 16.19 3.41
C SER A 1099 -5.18 17.35 2.99
N THR A 1100 -4.62 18.40 2.40
CA THR A 1100 -5.40 19.53 1.86
C THR A 1100 -6.06 19.16 0.52
N MET A 1101 -5.47 18.22 -0.23
CA MET A 1101 -6.05 17.73 -1.48
C MET A 1101 -7.07 16.61 -1.28
N ALA A 1102 -7.08 15.96 -0.11
CA ALA A 1102 -7.98 14.87 0.27
C ALA A 1102 -9.32 15.44 0.77
#